data_AF-A0AAF5CZB3-F1
#
_entry.id   AF-A0AAF5CZB3-F1
#
_cell.length_a   1.000
_cell.length_b   1.000
_cell.length_c   1.000
_cell.angle_alpha   90.00
_cell.angle_beta   90.00
_cell.angle_gamma   90.00
#
_symmetry.space_group_name_H-M   'P 1'
#
loop_
_entity.id
_entity.type
_entity.pdbx_description
1 polymer ?
#
loop_
_entity_poly.entity_id
_entity_poly.type
_entity_poly.pdbx_seq_one_letter_code
_entity_poly.pdbx_strand_id
1 'polypeptide(L)'
;IKIEMVIKRIKTTLFITLLFFSTFYGSIFVLFPFIFCIKLAPKVWRFIADRAVAFWLTFPAALCELLFGINFFISGDEILPSEAAIIIMNHRTRLDWMFLWNALYKINPWLLVTEKISLKEPLKNLFGIGWAMQCAGYLFLHRDFKSDRKNMELAIKYYSESGSNYQILFFPEGTDKGTSATDKSNEFARKNGLPQYDNVLHPRTTDNYISSVYDITVGYDEVTQSEIDLIISGKIPKFIHFDVKRYNINDFFINEKKNLLSINDDCKFISTPGEYLKKLWAEKEDKLGKFYRQKDTTKRCFLANSLDDIIHNKKYNIPSPYISNTLTHYIILIFSIFSWTFFIVFWNIMGEPETITKSPFYFKLCGIFIACLLLFSTLFGSIFMLWPFTFLIIIYPSLWRRFADILVGLWFLFPAGLLEMCYGIKFTVTGDLISHKSPAIIIMNHRTRLDWLFFWNALYRMNPILLTTEKIILKFFLKLIPGAGYSMCCNAFIFLRRTFLKDQESIDIILKYYRDTQNPYQILLFPEGTDKDDLGVSKSNAYAEKYGLRKYDYVLHPRTTGFVYILKKLRELHYIDYVYDVTVGYADKIVQGEDDIVKLGVFPKNIHFHVEKISIEDINEDDEEIELWLKKKWEDKENKLKDFYSSDDIESRKFCNDDETTNHFVLTSQAKREMILVVLFWILIVCSIFYLMITYFPIVIFFCLGLLFFISCQIFAGGIEFLMPKFVKSIENYSDERKTLKNMSLK
;
A
#
# COMPACT_ATOMS: atom_id res chain seq x y z
N ILE A 1 38.99 5.58 13.20
CA ILE A 1 38.74 4.17 12.85
C ILE A 1 37.27 3.75 13.03
N LYS A 2 36.70 3.64 14.26
CA LYS A 2 35.29 3.20 14.45
C LYS A 2 34.26 4.09 13.71
N ILE A 3 34.36 5.42 13.83
CA ILE A 3 33.46 6.37 13.15
C ILE A 3 33.57 6.25 11.63
N GLU A 4 34.80 6.13 11.10
CA GLU A 4 35.04 5.99 9.66
C GLU A 4 34.44 4.70 9.09
N MET A 5 34.57 3.58 9.79
CA MET A 5 33.91 2.32 9.44
C MET A 5 32.38 2.46 9.43
N VAL A 6 31.82 3.15 10.43
CA VAL A 6 30.38 3.42 10.50
C VAL A 6 29.93 4.26 9.29
N ILE A 7 30.67 5.33 8.96
CA ILE A 7 30.38 6.16 7.77
C ILE A 7 30.45 5.35 6.48
N LYS A 8 31.48 4.50 6.32
CA LYS A 8 31.61 3.62 5.15
C LYS A 8 30.42 2.67 5.01
N ARG A 9 29.99 2.04 6.12
CA ARG A 9 28.81 1.17 6.13
C ARG A 9 27.53 1.93 5.82
N ILE A 10 27.34 3.12 6.39
CA ILE A 10 26.17 3.98 6.09
C ILE A 10 26.13 4.32 4.59
N LYS A 11 27.26 4.73 4.01
CA LYS A 11 27.37 5.03 2.57
C LYS A 11 27.03 3.82 1.72
N THR A 12 27.51 2.63 2.10
CA THR A 12 27.18 1.38 1.39
C THR A 12 25.70 1.01 1.52
N THR A 13 25.14 1.06 2.73
CA THR A 13 23.71 0.78 2.92
C THR A 13 22.87 1.74 2.10
N LEU A 14 23.17 3.05 2.16
CA LEU A 14 22.50 4.06 1.35
C LEU A 14 22.61 3.76 -0.15
N PHE A 15 23.82 3.45 -0.63
CA PHE A 15 24.05 3.08 -2.03
C PHE A 15 23.16 1.93 -2.49
N ILE A 16 23.15 0.82 -1.75
CA ILE A 16 22.41 -0.38 -2.11
C ILE A 16 20.90 -0.16 -2.02
N THR A 17 20.44 0.53 -0.98
CA THR A 17 19.04 0.90 -0.82
C THR A 17 18.57 1.76 -2.00
N LEU A 18 19.36 2.78 -2.37
CA LEU A 18 19.03 3.65 -3.50
C LEU A 18 19.00 2.86 -4.82
N LEU A 19 19.95 1.95 -5.06
CA LEU A 19 19.95 1.11 -6.27
C LEU A 19 18.72 0.21 -6.33
N PHE A 20 18.47 -0.59 -5.29
CA PHE A 20 17.36 -1.54 -5.28
C PHE A 20 16.02 -0.87 -5.57
N PHE A 21 15.70 0.17 -4.81
CA PHE A 21 14.42 0.85 -4.96
C PHE A 21 14.32 1.66 -6.25
N SER A 22 15.40 2.31 -6.73
CA SER A 22 15.36 3.02 -8.02
C SER A 22 15.12 2.05 -9.19
N THR A 23 15.76 0.88 -9.17
CA THR A 23 15.53 -0.16 -10.21
C THR A 23 14.11 -0.70 -10.13
N PHE A 24 13.62 -1.02 -8.93
CA PHE A 24 12.28 -1.55 -8.71
C PHE A 24 11.20 -0.56 -9.19
N TYR A 25 11.26 0.68 -8.73
CA TYR A 25 10.30 1.72 -9.12
C TYR A 25 10.43 2.13 -10.58
N GLY A 26 11.65 2.21 -11.12
CA GLY A 26 11.86 2.46 -12.56
C GLY A 26 11.19 1.39 -13.44
N SER A 27 11.23 0.12 -13.03
CA SER A 27 10.57 -0.97 -13.75
C SER A 27 9.04 -0.78 -13.79
N ILE A 28 8.44 -0.41 -12.66
CA ILE A 28 6.98 -0.31 -12.51
C ILE A 28 6.42 1.01 -13.07
N PHE A 29 7.12 2.12 -12.87
CA PHE A 29 6.54 3.45 -13.14
C PHE A 29 7.10 4.11 -14.39
N VAL A 30 8.29 3.71 -14.85
CA VAL A 30 8.88 4.26 -16.07
C VAL A 30 8.72 3.29 -17.24
N LEU A 31 8.97 1.99 -17.04
CA LEU A 31 8.98 1.02 -18.14
C LEU A 31 7.61 0.35 -18.36
N PHE A 32 6.95 -0.10 -17.29
CA PHE A 32 5.67 -0.81 -17.40
C PHE A 32 4.55 -0.03 -18.11
N PRO A 33 4.39 1.31 -17.96
CA PRO A 33 3.37 2.05 -18.71
C PRO A 33 3.53 1.94 -20.23
N PHE A 34 4.73 1.64 -20.73
CA PHE A 34 5.00 1.48 -22.16
C PHE A 34 5.13 0.01 -22.58
N ILE A 35 4.85 -0.95 -21.71
CA ILE A 35 5.02 -2.38 -22.01
C ILE A 35 4.10 -2.84 -23.14
N PHE A 36 2.94 -2.20 -23.30
CA PHE A 36 2.03 -2.46 -24.42
C PHE A 36 2.69 -2.16 -25.78
N CYS A 37 3.67 -1.24 -25.83
CA CYS A 37 4.43 -0.94 -27.04
C CYS A 37 5.26 -2.14 -27.52
N ILE A 38 5.58 -3.14 -26.68
CA ILE A 38 6.27 -4.37 -27.12
C ILE A 38 5.52 -5.02 -28.28
N LYS A 39 4.19 -5.06 -28.21
CA LYS A 39 3.34 -5.68 -29.24
C LYS A 39 2.90 -4.69 -30.31
N LEU A 40 2.56 -3.46 -29.91
CA LEU A 40 1.98 -2.47 -30.83
C LEU A 40 3.02 -1.71 -31.65
N ALA A 41 4.19 -1.44 -31.08
CA ALA A 41 5.25 -0.65 -31.71
C ALA A 41 6.64 -1.04 -31.15
N PRO A 42 7.21 -2.20 -31.52
CA PRO A 42 8.44 -2.73 -30.92
C PRO A 42 9.63 -1.76 -30.98
N LYS A 43 9.76 -0.99 -32.07
CA LYS A 43 10.80 0.04 -32.22
C LYS A 43 10.62 1.21 -31.24
N VAL A 44 9.37 1.63 -30.99
CA VAL A 44 9.06 2.67 -29.98
C VAL A 44 9.38 2.16 -28.59
N TRP A 45 9.02 0.90 -28.29
CA TRP A 45 9.40 0.26 -27.03
C TRP A 45 10.91 0.26 -26.82
N ARG A 46 11.70 -0.12 -27.82
CA ARG A 46 13.17 -0.05 -27.75
C ARG A 46 13.69 1.36 -27.57
N PHE A 47 13.17 2.32 -28.34
CA PHE A 47 13.54 3.72 -28.21
C PHE A 47 13.35 4.25 -26.79
N ILE A 48 12.21 3.95 -26.16
CA ILE A 48 11.85 4.39 -24.81
C ILE A 48 12.67 3.63 -23.76
N ALA A 49 12.65 2.30 -23.81
CA ALA A 49 13.27 1.47 -22.79
C ALA A 49 14.79 1.64 -22.75
N ASP A 50 15.46 1.70 -23.91
CA ASP A 50 16.91 1.88 -23.96
C ASP A 50 17.32 3.24 -23.37
N ARG A 51 16.54 4.31 -23.62
CA ARG A 51 16.79 5.64 -23.03
C ARG A 51 16.48 5.71 -21.55
N ALA A 52 15.38 5.09 -21.11
CA ALA A 52 15.01 5.04 -19.71
C ALA A 52 16.03 4.27 -18.87
N VAL A 53 16.49 3.12 -19.38
CA VAL A 53 17.56 2.33 -18.75
C VAL A 53 18.86 3.13 -18.76
N ALA A 54 19.27 3.71 -19.88
CA ALA A 54 20.50 4.53 -19.95
C ALA A 54 20.50 5.68 -18.95
N PHE A 55 19.38 6.40 -18.83
CA PHE A 55 19.21 7.45 -17.85
C PHE A 55 19.37 6.88 -16.43
N TRP A 56 18.73 5.75 -16.13
CA TRP A 56 18.92 5.07 -14.84
C TRP A 56 20.37 4.64 -14.63
N LEU A 57 21.10 4.15 -15.63
CA LEU A 57 22.52 3.76 -15.52
C LEU A 57 23.45 4.93 -15.17
N THR A 58 23.07 6.17 -15.46
CA THR A 58 23.82 7.35 -15.00
C THR A 58 23.75 7.52 -13.47
N PHE A 59 22.72 6.99 -12.82
CA PHE A 59 22.54 7.08 -11.37
C PHE A 59 23.55 6.24 -10.55
N PRO A 60 23.73 4.92 -10.76
CA PRO A 60 24.80 4.15 -10.12
C PRO A 60 26.18 4.73 -10.43
N ALA A 61 26.39 5.20 -11.67
CA ALA A 61 27.64 5.86 -12.04
C ALA A 61 27.89 7.11 -11.19
N ALA A 62 26.91 8.00 -11.10
CA ALA A 62 26.98 9.19 -10.25
C ALA A 62 27.19 8.85 -8.77
N LEU A 63 26.49 7.84 -8.25
CA LEU A 63 26.62 7.44 -6.85
C LEU A 63 28.02 6.87 -6.52
N CYS A 64 28.66 6.19 -7.47
CA CYS A 64 30.04 5.72 -7.31
C CYS A 64 30.98 6.89 -7.02
N GLU A 65 30.92 7.96 -7.82
CA GLU A 65 31.74 9.15 -7.62
C GLU A 65 31.30 9.98 -6.41
N LEU A 66 29.99 10.22 -6.21
CA LEU A 66 29.49 11.11 -5.17
C LEU A 66 29.56 10.52 -3.75
N LEU A 67 29.14 9.27 -3.57
CA LEU A 67 29.14 8.65 -2.24
C LEU A 67 30.54 8.18 -1.85
N PHE A 68 31.27 7.58 -2.80
CA PHE A 68 32.54 6.95 -2.51
C PHE A 68 33.76 7.74 -3.00
N GLY A 69 33.63 8.73 -3.87
CA GLY A 69 34.79 9.47 -4.38
C GLY A 69 35.70 8.60 -5.26
N ILE A 70 35.12 7.73 -6.08
CA ILE A 70 35.87 6.87 -7.00
C ILE A 70 36.34 7.70 -8.19
N ASN A 71 37.63 7.58 -8.54
CA ASN A 71 38.23 8.17 -9.73
C ASN A 71 38.36 7.10 -10.81
N PHE A 72 37.87 7.40 -12.01
CA PHE A 72 37.98 6.54 -13.18
C PHE A 72 38.97 7.14 -14.17
N PHE A 73 39.94 6.33 -14.60
CA PHE A 73 40.91 6.69 -15.62
C PHE A 73 40.67 5.82 -16.84
N ILE A 74 40.54 6.44 -18.01
CA ILE A 74 40.26 5.74 -19.25
C ILE A 74 41.37 6.08 -20.23
N SER A 75 42.01 5.05 -20.77
CA SER A 75 43.05 5.15 -21.80
C SER A 75 42.71 4.29 -23.01
N GLY A 76 43.42 4.53 -24.10
CA GLY A 76 43.32 3.75 -25.33
C GLY A 76 42.31 4.32 -26.33
N ASP A 77 41.69 3.45 -27.12
CA ASP A 77 40.83 3.80 -28.24
C ASP A 77 39.42 4.23 -27.81
N GLU A 78 38.80 5.13 -28.57
CA GLU A 78 37.39 5.53 -28.37
C GLU A 78 36.44 4.40 -28.80
N ILE A 79 35.36 4.21 -28.04
CA ILE A 79 34.25 3.31 -28.40
C ILE A 79 33.20 4.12 -29.13
N LEU A 80 32.96 3.79 -30.40
CA LEU A 80 32.03 4.54 -31.25
C LEU A 80 30.58 4.04 -31.07
N PRO A 81 29.63 4.90 -30.62
CA PRO A 81 28.21 4.52 -30.51
C PRO A 81 27.54 4.32 -31.88
N SER A 82 28.15 4.80 -32.96
CA SER A 82 27.66 4.67 -34.32
C SER A 82 27.91 3.28 -34.93
N GLU A 83 28.58 2.36 -34.22
CA GLU A 83 28.95 1.05 -34.75
C GLU A 83 28.53 -0.07 -33.80
N ALA A 84 27.95 -1.14 -34.34
CA ALA A 84 27.65 -2.34 -33.57
C ALA A 84 28.96 -3.08 -33.26
N ALA A 85 29.14 -3.51 -32.01
CA ALA A 85 30.38 -4.17 -31.59
C ALA A 85 30.21 -5.14 -30.42
N ILE A 86 31.20 -6.01 -30.26
CA ILE A 86 31.37 -6.82 -29.06
C ILE A 86 32.44 -6.17 -28.18
N ILE A 87 32.11 -5.98 -26.91
CA ILE A 87 33.06 -5.56 -25.89
C ILE A 87 33.49 -6.82 -25.13
N ILE A 88 34.78 -7.13 -25.11
CA ILE A 88 35.35 -8.18 -24.28
C ILE A 88 36.13 -7.55 -23.13
N MET A 89 35.90 -8.02 -21.90
CA MET A 89 36.56 -7.48 -20.71
C MET A 89 37.10 -8.61 -19.82
N ASN A 90 38.20 -8.35 -19.10
CA ASN A 90 38.59 -9.23 -17.99
C ASN A 90 37.57 -9.09 -16.85
N HIS A 91 37.31 -10.18 -16.11
CA HIS A 91 36.27 -10.19 -15.09
C HIS A 91 36.88 -10.36 -13.69
N ARG A 92 37.29 -9.26 -13.07
CA ARG A 92 37.93 -9.27 -11.76
C ARG A 92 36.94 -9.41 -10.62
N THR A 93 35.84 -8.67 -10.63
CA THR A 93 34.86 -8.59 -9.54
C THR A 93 33.44 -8.69 -10.05
N ARG A 94 32.47 -8.94 -9.15
CA ARG A 94 31.05 -8.88 -9.51
C ARG A 94 30.53 -7.47 -9.76
N LEU A 95 31.34 -6.43 -9.56
CA LEU A 95 30.97 -5.02 -9.75
C LEU A 95 31.47 -4.44 -11.07
N ASP A 96 32.23 -5.21 -11.86
CA ASP A 96 32.93 -4.72 -13.05
C ASP A 96 32.01 -4.04 -14.08
N TRP A 97 30.81 -4.61 -14.31
CA TRP A 97 29.81 -4.04 -15.22
C TRP A 97 29.31 -2.67 -14.76
N MET A 98 29.18 -2.45 -13.45
CA MET A 98 28.76 -1.17 -12.89
C MET A 98 29.85 -0.11 -13.06
N PHE A 99 31.11 -0.51 -12.90
CA PHE A 99 32.25 0.35 -13.14
C PHE A 99 32.44 0.65 -14.63
N LEU A 100 32.13 -0.30 -15.51
CA LEU A 100 32.12 -0.08 -16.95
C LEU A 100 31.14 1.03 -17.35
N TRP A 101 29.97 1.14 -16.70
CA TRP A 101 29.03 2.23 -17.00
C TRP A 101 29.63 3.62 -16.75
N ASN A 102 30.49 3.78 -15.75
CA ASN A 102 31.22 5.03 -15.53
C ASN A 102 32.23 5.30 -16.66
N ALA A 103 32.93 4.25 -17.10
CA ALA A 103 33.86 4.36 -18.22
C ALA A 103 33.15 4.75 -19.52
N LEU A 104 32.06 4.05 -19.86
CA LEU A 104 31.24 4.33 -21.03
C LEU A 104 30.65 5.73 -20.98
N TYR A 105 30.11 6.16 -19.83
CA TYR A 105 29.58 7.51 -19.66
C TYR A 105 30.63 8.60 -19.94
N LYS A 106 31.88 8.38 -19.49
CA LYS A 106 32.99 9.32 -19.70
C LYS A 106 33.56 9.28 -21.12
N ILE A 107 33.53 8.13 -21.79
CA ILE A 107 33.89 8.02 -23.22
C ILE A 107 32.82 8.74 -24.04
N ASN A 108 31.57 8.30 -23.93
CA ASN A 108 30.42 8.92 -24.56
C ASN A 108 29.12 8.48 -23.85
N PRO A 109 28.34 9.41 -23.24
CA PRO A 109 27.11 9.06 -22.53
C PRO A 109 26.08 8.26 -23.36
N TRP A 110 26.09 8.41 -24.69
CA TRP A 110 25.19 7.67 -25.57
C TRP A 110 25.49 6.16 -25.64
N LEU A 111 26.70 5.74 -25.26
CA LEU A 111 27.02 4.32 -25.15
C LEU A 111 26.15 3.60 -24.11
N LEU A 112 25.68 4.30 -23.06
CA LEU A 112 24.76 3.70 -22.09
C LEU A 112 23.39 3.34 -22.67
N VAL A 113 23.00 3.95 -23.81
CA VAL A 113 21.75 3.65 -24.53
C VAL A 113 21.89 2.35 -25.34
N THR A 114 23.06 2.12 -25.91
CA THR A 114 23.34 1.03 -26.84
C THR A 114 24.07 -0.15 -26.18
N GLU A 115 24.47 -0.03 -24.91
CA GLU A 115 25.13 -1.11 -24.18
C GLU A 115 24.16 -2.25 -23.84
N LYS A 116 24.61 -3.49 -24.05
CA LYS A 116 23.91 -4.72 -23.67
C LYS A 116 24.87 -5.68 -22.97
N ILE A 117 24.42 -6.32 -21.90
CA ILE A 117 25.25 -7.23 -21.10
C ILE A 117 24.82 -8.68 -21.30
N SER A 118 25.80 -9.59 -21.37
CA SER A 118 25.58 -11.03 -21.17
C SER A 118 25.56 -11.40 -19.69
N LEU A 119 24.46 -12.00 -19.23
CA LEU A 119 24.15 -12.26 -17.82
C LEU A 119 23.81 -13.74 -17.59
N LYS A 120 23.96 -14.19 -16.33
CA LYS A 120 23.52 -15.53 -15.92
C LYS A 120 21.99 -15.59 -15.91
N GLU A 121 21.40 -16.62 -16.51
CA GLU A 121 19.95 -16.73 -16.68
C GLU A 121 19.10 -16.53 -15.41
N PRO A 122 19.48 -17.07 -14.23
CA PRO A 122 18.66 -16.90 -13.03
C PRO A 122 18.52 -15.44 -12.57
N LEU A 123 19.38 -14.52 -13.03
CA LEU A 123 19.30 -13.10 -12.66
C LEU A 123 18.02 -12.44 -13.18
N LYS A 124 17.42 -12.94 -14.26
CA LYS A 124 16.13 -12.44 -14.77
C LYS A 124 14.98 -12.62 -13.77
N ASN A 125 15.12 -13.59 -12.86
CA ASN A 125 14.10 -13.94 -11.86
C ASN A 125 14.22 -13.11 -10.58
N LEU A 126 15.24 -12.24 -10.45
CA LEU A 126 15.37 -11.37 -9.30
C LEU A 126 14.25 -10.34 -9.29
N PHE A 127 13.57 -10.21 -8.16
CA PHE A 127 12.46 -9.27 -8.01
C PHE A 127 12.93 -7.82 -8.20
N GLY A 128 12.23 -7.06 -9.05
CA GLY A 128 12.61 -5.70 -9.44
C GLY A 128 13.79 -5.65 -10.41
N ILE A 129 14.98 -6.01 -9.93
CA ILE A 129 16.23 -5.90 -10.71
C ILE A 129 16.18 -6.78 -11.98
N GLY A 130 15.68 -8.01 -11.86
CA GLY A 130 15.50 -8.91 -13.00
C GLY A 130 14.45 -8.41 -14.00
N TRP A 131 13.45 -7.63 -13.57
CA TRP A 131 12.50 -6.98 -14.46
C TRP A 131 13.17 -5.88 -15.28
N ALA A 132 13.96 -5.02 -14.62
CA ALA A 132 14.73 -3.98 -15.30
C ALA A 132 15.71 -4.59 -16.32
N MET A 133 16.43 -5.66 -15.95
CA MET A 133 17.35 -6.35 -16.86
C MET A 133 16.64 -6.96 -18.08
N GLN A 134 15.41 -7.48 -17.91
CA GLN A 134 14.58 -7.96 -19.02
C GLN A 134 14.11 -6.82 -19.92
N CYS A 135 13.64 -5.70 -19.34
CA CYS A 135 13.26 -4.52 -20.12
C CYS A 135 14.45 -3.85 -20.81
N ALA A 136 15.65 -3.93 -20.24
CA ALA A 136 16.89 -3.51 -20.89
C ALA A 136 17.25 -4.38 -22.10
N GLY A 137 16.63 -5.55 -22.26
CA GLY A 137 16.92 -6.47 -23.36
C GLY A 137 18.30 -7.10 -23.25
N TYR A 138 18.78 -7.37 -22.03
CA TYR A 138 20.05 -8.07 -21.79
C TYR A 138 19.98 -9.55 -22.19
N LEU A 139 21.14 -10.12 -22.51
CA LEU A 139 21.26 -11.50 -22.98
C LEU A 139 21.45 -12.43 -21.78
N PHE A 140 20.46 -13.28 -21.49
CA PHE A 140 20.49 -14.23 -20.38
C PHE A 140 20.93 -15.63 -20.84
N LEU A 141 21.97 -16.17 -20.21
CA LEU A 141 22.65 -17.41 -20.60
C LEU A 141 22.61 -18.48 -19.50
N HIS A 142 22.28 -19.71 -19.87
CA HIS A 142 22.31 -20.90 -19.00
C HIS A 142 23.72 -21.45 -18.74
N ARG A 143 24.73 -20.94 -19.46
CA ARG A 143 26.12 -21.46 -19.48
C ARG A 143 26.20 -22.86 -20.08
N ASP A 144 25.29 -23.16 -21.00
CA ASP A 144 25.31 -24.35 -21.85
C ASP A 144 25.15 -23.91 -23.31
N PHE A 145 26.21 -24.04 -24.10
CA PHE A 145 26.24 -23.50 -25.46
C PHE A 145 25.14 -24.06 -26.36
N LYS A 146 24.76 -25.33 -26.20
CA LYS A 146 23.73 -25.96 -27.04
C LYS A 146 22.37 -25.30 -26.85
N SER A 147 21.97 -25.04 -25.60
CA SER A 147 20.73 -24.32 -25.28
C SER A 147 20.84 -22.83 -25.57
N ASP A 148 21.97 -22.22 -25.23
CA ASP A 148 22.17 -20.77 -25.34
C ASP A 148 22.32 -20.29 -26.78
N ARG A 149 22.80 -21.13 -27.70
CA ARG A 149 22.96 -20.76 -29.13
C ARG A 149 21.69 -20.17 -29.72
N LYS A 150 20.53 -20.80 -29.49
CA LYS A 150 19.24 -20.32 -30.01
C LYS A 150 18.87 -18.97 -29.40
N ASN A 151 19.14 -18.78 -28.10
CA ASN A 151 18.86 -17.51 -27.41
C ASN A 151 19.78 -16.39 -27.93
N MET A 152 21.06 -16.70 -28.19
CA MET A 152 22.01 -15.77 -28.80
C MET A 152 21.58 -15.37 -30.21
N GLU A 153 21.22 -16.33 -31.07
CA GLU A 153 20.72 -16.06 -32.43
C GLU A 153 19.47 -15.17 -32.42
N LEU A 154 18.53 -15.44 -31.51
CA LEU A 154 17.32 -14.61 -31.34
C LEU A 154 17.66 -13.20 -30.84
N ALA A 155 18.58 -13.05 -29.89
CA ALA A 155 19.01 -11.76 -29.39
C ALA A 155 19.72 -10.94 -30.47
N ILE A 156 20.62 -11.56 -31.23
CA ILE A 156 21.32 -10.92 -32.36
C ILE A 156 20.30 -10.41 -33.39
N LYS A 157 19.34 -11.26 -33.77
CA LYS A 157 18.24 -10.86 -34.67
C LYS A 157 17.47 -9.68 -34.10
N TYR A 158 17.06 -9.77 -32.83
CA TYR A 158 16.32 -8.71 -32.14
C TYR A 158 17.08 -7.37 -32.13
N TYR A 159 18.37 -7.39 -31.80
CA TYR A 159 19.22 -6.21 -31.81
C TYR A 159 19.36 -5.61 -33.22
N SER A 160 19.57 -6.44 -34.25
CA SER A 160 19.66 -5.97 -35.63
C SER A 160 18.37 -5.32 -36.14
N GLU A 161 17.21 -5.81 -35.72
CA GLU A 161 15.90 -5.30 -36.15
C GLU A 161 15.44 -4.06 -35.35
N SER A 162 16.05 -3.82 -34.19
CA SER A 162 15.72 -2.70 -33.30
C SER A 162 16.20 -1.34 -33.84
N GLY A 163 17.09 -1.33 -34.83
CA GLY A 163 17.53 -0.12 -35.55
C GLY A 163 18.60 0.72 -34.82
N SER A 164 19.21 0.18 -33.77
CA SER A 164 20.32 0.81 -33.05
C SER A 164 21.59 -0.04 -33.15
N ASN A 165 22.75 0.60 -33.06
CA ASN A 165 24.04 -0.06 -33.10
C ASN A 165 24.48 -0.43 -31.68
N TYR A 166 24.16 -1.66 -31.26
CA TYR A 166 24.41 -2.12 -29.89
C TYR A 166 25.86 -2.54 -29.67
N GLN A 167 26.39 -2.25 -28.47
CA GLN A 167 27.66 -2.77 -27.99
C GLN A 167 27.40 -3.85 -26.93
N ILE A 168 27.77 -5.10 -27.22
CA ILE A 168 27.43 -6.25 -26.36
C ILE A 168 28.65 -6.64 -25.51
N LEU A 169 28.54 -6.49 -24.19
CA LEU A 169 29.55 -6.89 -23.22
C LEU A 169 29.55 -8.40 -22.99
N PHE A 170 30.73 -9.00 -23.18
CA PHE A 170 31.04 -10.38 -22.85
C PHE A 170 32.25 -10.46 -21.92
N PHE A 171 32.17 -11.43 -21.00
CA PHE A 171 33.28 -11.85 -20.17
C PHE A 171 33.74 -13.24 -20.59
N PRO A 172 34.76 -13.35 -21.47
CA PRO A 172 35.25 -14.65 -21.94
C PRO A 172 35.70 -15.60 -20.81
N GLU A 173 36.10 -15.07 -19.65
CA GLU A 173 36.41 -15.88 -18.46
C GLU A 173 35.20 -16.69 -17.93
N GLY A 174 33.98 -16.25 -18.25
CA GLY A 174 32.71 -16.89 -17.88
C GLY A 174 32.31 -16.74 -16.41
N THR A 175 33.19 -16.19 -15.56
CA THR A 175 32.97 -15.90 -14.14
C THR A 175 34.00 -14.89 -13.64
N ASP A 176 33.76 -14.29 -12.48
CA ASP A 176 34.71 -13.40 -11.80
C ASP A 176 35.89 -14.18 -11.17
N LYS A 177 37.04 -13.52 -11.03
CA LYS A 177 38.29 -14.08 -10.46
C LYS A 177 38.27 -14.24 -8.93
N GLY A 178 37.34 -15.04 -8.41
CA GLY A 178 37.35 -15.53 -7.03
C GLY A 178 38.41 -16.62 -6.81
N THR A 179 38.62 -17.02 -5.54
CA THR A 179 39.57 -18.09 -5.16
C THR A 179 39.26 -19.40 -5.88
N SER A 180 38.03 -19.89 -5.77
CA SER A 180 37.58 -21.13 -6.42
C SER A 180 37.69 -21.09 -7.95
N ALA A 181 37.44 -19.93 -8.58
CA ALA A 181 37.56 -19.78 -10.02
C ALA A 181 39.03 -19.79 -10.46
N THR A 182 39.91 -19.17 -9.66
CA THR A 182 41.37 -19.20 -9.87
C THR A 182 41.90 -20.62 -9.77
N ASP A 183 41.52 -21.39 -8.74
CA ASP A 183 41.96 -22.78 -8.58
C ASP A 183 41.54 -23.66 -9.77
N LYS A 184 40.29 -23.53 -10.23
CA LYS A 184 39.78 -24.24 -11.42
C LYS A 184 40.50 -23.83 -12.70
N SER A 185 40.83 -22.55 -12.85
CA SER A 185 41.59 -22.05 -14.00
C SER A 185 43.03 -22.57 -13.97
N ASN A 186 43.66 -22.64 -12.80
CA ASN A 186 45.02 -23.18 -12.63
C ASN A 186 45.06 -24.69 -12.87
N GLU A 187 44.04 -25.42 -12.41
CA GLU A 187 43.88 -26.84 -12.72
C GLU A 187 43.70 -27.08 -14.22
N PHE A 188 42.85 -26.28 -14.89
CA PHE A 188 42.67 -26.31 -16.33
C PHE A 188 43.99 -26.01 -17.06
N ALA A 189 44.74 -25.00 -16.62
CA ALA A 189 46.03 -24.65 -17.21
C ALA A 189 47.02 -25.81 -17.09
N ARG A 190 47.17 -26.39 -15.90
CA ARG A 190 48.02 -27.57 -15.65
C ARG A 190 47.63 -28.77 -16.50
N LYS A 191 46.33 -29.04 -16.65
CA LYS A 191 45.81 -30.16 -17.45
C LYS A 191 46.10 -30.00 -18.95
N ASN A 192 46.11 -28.77 -19.46
CA ASN A 192 46.30 -28.48 -20.88
C ASN A 192 47.71 -27.97 -21.23
N GLY A 193 48.65 -28.00 -20.28
CA GLY A 193 50.02 -27.51 -20.50
C GLY A 193 50.11 -26.00 -20.79
N LEU A 194 49.15 -25.22 -20.28
CA LEU A 194 49.10 -23.76 -20.45
C LEU A 194 49.76 -23.05 -19.27
N PRO A 195 50.28 -21.82 -19.45
CA PRO A 195 50.80 -21.01 -18.35
C PRO A 195 49.69 -20.71 -17.33
N GLN A 196 50.05 -20.65 -16.05
CA GLN A 196 49.15 -20.17 -15.00
C GLN A 196 49.17 -18.63 -14.99
N TYR A 197 48.00 -18.03 -14.79
CA TYR A 197 47.82 -16.58 -14.80
C TYR A 197 47.50 -16.08 -13.39
N ASP A 198 48.18 -15.03 -12.97
CA ASP A 198 48.03 -14.44 -11.64
C ASP A 198 46.89 -13.43 -11.60
N ASN A 199 46.67 -12.69 -12.70
CA ASN A 199 45.78 -11.52 -12.75
C ASN A 199 44.47 -11.75 -13.52
N VAL A 200 44.45 -12.65 -14.51
CA VAL A 200 43.24 -13.05 -15.26
C VAL A 200 42.95 -14.56 -15.14
N LEU A 201 41.77 -15.01 -15.54
CA LEU A 201 41.46 -16.44 -15.72
C LEU A 201 41.59 -16.83 -17.20
N HIS A 202 41.81 -18.11 -17.49
CA HIS A 202 41.81 -18.58 -18.89
C HIS A 202 40.41 -18.38 -19.51
N PRO A 203 40.30 -17.78 -20.71
CA PRO A 203 39.01 -17.60 -21.37
C PRO A 203 38.41 -18.95 -21.78
N ARG A 204 37.07 -19.06 -21.69
CA ARG A 204 36.30 -20.21 -22.17
C ARG A 204 35.87 -19.95 -23.60
N THR A 205 36.42 -20.71 -24.53
CA THR A 205 36.19 -20.50 -25.97
C THR A 205 35.40 -21.66 -26.54
N THR A 206 34.29 -21.35 -27.21
CA THR A 206 33.63 -22.22 -28.20
C THR A 206 33.72 -21.53 -29.54
N ASP A 207 33.96 -22.28 -30.61
CA ASP A 207 34.08 -21.72 -31.96
C ASP A 207 32.79 -21.00 -32.36
N ASN A 208 32.93 -19.74 -32.79
CA ASN A 208 32.13 -19.01 -33.78
C ASN A 208 31.65 -17.58 -33.39
N TYR A 209 31.59 -16.76 -34.45
CA TYR A 209 30.93 -15.47 -34.69
C TYR A 209 31.29 -14.27 -33.79
N ILE A 210 32.10 -13.35 -34.32
CA ILE A 210 32.24 -11.98 -33.79
C ILE A 210 32.29 -10.96 -34.95
N SER A 211 31.54 -9.86 -34.83
CA SER A 211 31.35 -8.80 -35.84
C SER A 211 32.32 -7.61 -35.74
N SER A 212 32.86 -7.31 -34.55
CA SER A 212 33.95 -6.36 -34.26
C SER A 212 34.26 -6.43 -32.76
N VAL A 213 35.50 -6.19 -32.33
CA VAL A 213 35.94 -6.45 -30.95
C VAL A 213 36.62 -5.22 -30.34
N TYR A 214 36.03 -4.69 -29.28
CA TYR A 214 36.72 -3.81 -28.33
C TYR A 214 37.23 -4.65 -27.18
N ASP A 215 38.55 -4.66 -27.00
CA ASP A 215 39.20 -5.29 -25.88
C ASP A 215 39.40 -4.29 -24.75
N ILE A 216 38.76 -4.53 -23.62
CA ILE A 216 38.87 -3.69 -22.42
C ILE A 216 39.67 -4.43 -21.36
N THR A 217 40.70 -3.77 -20.84
CA THR A 217 41.41 -4.19 -19.63
C THR A 217 41.05 -3.28 -18.48
N VAL A 218 40.53 -3.83 -17.38
CA VAL A 218 40.21 -3.10 -16.15
C VAL A 218 41.13 -3.50 -15.00
N GLY A 219 41.65 -2.50 -14.28
CA GLY A 219 42.56 -2.64 -13.14
C GLY A 219 42.13 -1.76 -11.97
N TYR A 220 42.38 -2.22 -10.74
CA TYR A 220 41.92 -1.60 -9.50
C TYR A 220 43.07 -1.28 -8.54
N ASP A 221 42.93 -0.24 -7.72
CA ASP A 221 43.85 0.03 -6.61
C ASP A 221 43.70 -0.97 -5.46
N GLU A 222 42.45 -1.23 -5.04
CA GLU A 222 42.03 -2.25 -4.08
C GLU A 222 40.94 -3.12 -4.72
N VAL A 223 40.81 -4.38 -4.32
CA VAL A 223 39.80 -5.30 -4.88
C VAL A 223 38.68 -5.54 -3.87
N THR A 224 37.44 -5.27 -4.27
CA THR A 224 36.22 -5.68 -3.55
C THR A 224 35.51 -6.72 -4.40
N GLN A 225 35.45 -7.96 -3.93
CA GLN A 225 35.06 -9.09 -4.80
C GLN A 225 33.56 -9.07 -5.18
N SER A 226 32.70 -8.72 -4.24
CA SER A 226 31.25 -8.76 -4.42
C SER A 226 30.50 -7.61 -3.73
N GLU A 227 29.23 -7.45 -4.11
CA GLU A 227 28.25 -6.62 -3.42
C GLU A 227 28.11 -6.96 -1.93
N ILE A 228 28.27 -8.24 -1.56
CA ILE A 228 28.24 -8.69 -0.16
C ILE A 228 29.49 -8.21 0.59
N ASP A 229 30.67 -8.30 -0.02
CA ASP A 229 31.91 -7.80 0.58
C ASP A 229 31.87 -6.28 0.75
N LEU A 230 31.29 -5.58 -0.22
CA LEU A 230 31.01 -4.14 -0.12
C LEU A 230 30.12 -3.85 1.11
N ILE A 231 29.03 -4.59 1.33
CA ILE A 231 28.14 -4.46 2.51
C ILE A 231 28.91 -4.65 3.82
N ILE A 232 29.66 -5.74 3.91
CA ILE A 232 30.30 -6.16 5.17
C ILE A 232 31.45 -5.20 5.54
N SER A 233 32.28 -4.86 4.55
CA SER A 233 33.51 -4.12 4.76
C SER A 233 33.34 -2.60 4.60
N GLY A 234 32.37 -2.16 3.81
CA GLY A 234 32.24 -0.77 3.37
C GLY A 234 33.40 -0.29 2.48
N LYS A 235 34.24 -1.21 2.01
CA LYS A 235 35.38 -0.92 1.14
C LYS A 235 34.95 -1.02 -0.33
N ILE A 236 35.49 -0.11 -1.14
CA ILE A 236 35.29 -0.05 -2.58
C ILE A 236 36.56 0.56 -3.20
N PRO A 237 36.97 0.15 -4.41
CA PRO A 237 38.15 0.73 -5.07
C PRO A 237 38.02 2.25 -5.20
N LYS A 238 39.12 3.01 -5.02
CA LYS A 238 39.14 4.47 -5.19
C LYS A 238 39.68 4.92 -6.53
N PHE A 239 40.54 4.10 -7.16
CA PHE A 239 41.14 4.41 -8.45
C PHE A 239 40.93 3.20 -9.36
N ILE A 240 40.10 3.37 -10.38
CA ILE A 240 39.74 2.32 -11.34
C ILE A 240 40.25 2.75 -12.71
N HIS A 241 41.03 1.89 -13.34
CA HIS A 241 41.66 2.15 -14.63
C HIS A 241 41.04 1.25 -15.69
N PHE A 242 40.68 1.83 -16.82
CA PHE A 242 40.22 1.16 -18.03
C PHE A 242 41.21 1.48 -19.15
N ASP A 243 41.64 0.45 -19.87
CA ASP A 243 42.40 0.60 -21.11
C ASP A 243 41.66 -0.12 -22.24
N VAL A 244 41.31 0.63 -23.28
CA VAL A 244 40.48 0.17 -24.40
C VAL A 244 41.34 -0.01 -25.63
N LYS A 245 41.21 -1.13 -26.32
CA LYS A 245 41.89 -1.39 -27.59
C LYS A 245 40.88 -1.88 -28.62
N ARG A 246 40.77 -1.15 -29.73
CA ARG A 246 39.86 -1.47 -30.84
C ARG A 246 40.56 -2.38 -31.83
N TYR A 247 39.84 -3.41 -32.28
CA TYR A 247 40.28 -4.29 -33.36
C TYR A 247 39.28 -4.23 -34.52
N ASN A 248 39.79 -4.13 -35.75
CA ASN A 248 38.95 -4.12 -36.93
C ASN A 248 38.53 -5.55 -37.28
N ILE A 249 37.27 -5.75 -37.68
CA ILE A 249 36.78 -7.06 -38.12
C ILE A 249 37.60 -7.66 -39.27
N ASN A 250 38.06 -6.82 -40.21
CA ASN A 250 38.82 -7.29 -41.36
C ASN A 250 40.14 -7.96 -40.96
N ASP A 251 40.62 -7.72 -39.74
CA ASP A 251 41.82 -8.37 -39.20
C ASP A 251 41.57 -9.82 -38.76
N PHE A 252 40.31 -10.27 -38.69
CA PHE A 252 39.91 -11.62 -38.27
C PHE A 252 39.51 -12.55 -39.43
N PHE A 253 39.12 -12.00 -40.58
CA PHE A 253 38.55 -12.75 -41.72
C PHE A 253 39.41 -12.64 -42.98
N ILE A 254 39.65 -13.77 -43.67
CA ILE A 254 40.12 -13.75 -45.07
C ILE A 254 38.90 -13.60 -45.98
N ASN A 255 38.81 -12.47 -46.69
CA ASN A 255 37.70 -12.19 -47.59
C ASN A 255 38.13 -12.50 -49.05
N GLU A 256 37.85 -13.71 -49.57
CA GLU A 256 38.16 -14.03 -50.97
C GLU A 256 37.19 -13.44 -51.99
N LYS A 257 36.04 -12.89 -51.57
CA LYS A 257 35.11 -12.20 -52.49
C LYS A 257 34.62 -10.87 -51.91
N LYS A 258 35.22 -9.78 -52.38
CA LYS A 258 34.71 -8.41 -52.18
C LYS A 258 33.25 -8.36 -52.68
N ASN A 259 32.35 -7.94 -51.80
CA ASN A 259 30.90 -7.75 -51.98
C ASN A 259 30.02 -8.96 -51.65
N LEU A 260 29.71 -9.17 -50.38
CA LEU A 260 28.32 -9.40 -49.91
C LEU A 260 28.30 -9.34 -48.37
N LEU A 261 27.46 -8.46 -47.80
CA LEU A 261 27.25 -8.25 -46.35
C LEU A 261 26.41 -9.36 -45.68
N SER A 262 26.35 -10.55 -46.27
CA SER A 262 25.71 -11.72 -45.66
C SER A 262 26.79 -12.74 -45.34
N ILE A 263 27.00 -13.01 -44.04
CA ILE A 263 27.85 -14.09 -43.53
C ILE A 263 27.19 -15.43 -43.91
N ASN A 264 27.35 -15.84 -45.16
CA ASN A 264 27.15 -17.21 -45.60
C ASN A 264 28.50 -17.95 -45.50
N ASP A 265 28.44 -19.28 -45.45
CA ASP A 265 29.45 -20.27 -45.00
C ASP A 265 30.88 -20.22 -45.60
N ASP A 266 31.28 -19.18 -46.34
CA ASP A 266 32.58 -19.10 -47.03
C ASP A 266 33.64 -18.19 -46.36
N CYS A 267 33.39 -17.66 -45.16
CA CYS A 267 34.40 -16.89 -44.41
C CYS A 267 35.40 -17.82 -43.69
N LYS A 268 36.67 -17.85 -44.11
CA LYS A 268 37.76 -18.52 -43.38
C LYS A 268 38.43 -17.57 -42.38
N PHE A 269 38.56 -18.01 -41.13
CA PHE A 269 39.29 -17.29 -40.08
C PHE A 269 40.81 -17.28 -40.35
N ILE A 270 41.48 -16.16 -40.07
CA ILE A 270 42.96 -16.05 -40.13
C ILE A 270 43.64 -16.88 -39.01
N SER A 271 42.97 -16.97 -37.86
CA SER A 271 43.27 -17.84 -36.71
C SER A 271 41.96 -18.14 -35.99
N THR A 272 41.84 -19.27 -35.29
CA THR A 272 40.58 -19.56 -34.57
C THR A 272 40.30 -18.45 -33.54
N PRO A 273 39.05 -17.99 -33.36
CA PRO A 273 38.71 -16.99 -32.34
C PRO A 273 39.24 -17.36 -30.95
N GLY A 274 39.32 -18.66 -30.65
CA GLY A 274 39.89 -19.16 -29.41
C GLY A 274 41.40 -18.93 -29.26
N GLU A 275 42.22 -19.15 -30.29
CA GLU A 275 43.65 -18.82 -30.28
C GLU A 275 43.89 -17.33 -30.11
N TYR A 276 43.07 -16.53 -30.78
CA TYR A 276 43.14 -15.08 -30.67
C TYR A 276 42.85 -14.60 -29.23
N LEU A 277 41.77 -15.10 -28.61
CA LEU A 277 41.45 -14.80 -27.22
C LEU A 277 42.57 -15.22 -26.26
N LYS A 278 43.23 -16.37 -26.50
CA LYS A 278 44.40 -16.78 -25.69
C LYS A 278 45.54 -15.77 -25.77
N LYS A 279 45.84 -15.24 -26.97
CA LYS A 279 46.86 -14.19 -27.16
C LYS A 279 46.48 -12.91 -26.42
N LEU A 280 45.23 -12.44 -26.57
CA LEU A 280 44.76 -11.25 -25.86
C LEU A 280 44.85 -11.40 -24.35
N TRP A 281 44.45 -12.55 -23.80
CA TRP A 281 44.53 -12.79 -22.36
C TRP A 281 45.98 -12.84 -21.85
N ALA A 282 46.92 -13.34 -22.65
CA ALA A 282 48.34 -13.27 -22.32
C ALA A 282 48.86 -11.81 -22.30
N GLU A 283 48.42 -10.97 -23.24
CA GLU A 283 48.73 -9.53 -23.24
C GLU A 283 48.12 -8.81 -22.02
N LYS A 284 46.89 -9.15 -21.62
CA LYS A 284 46.25 -8.64 -20.41
C LYS A 284 46.98 -9.05 -19.14
N GLU A 285 47.43 -10.30 -19.07
CA GLU A 285 48.19 -10.80 -17.92
C GLU A 285 49.48 -10.00 -17.73
N ASP A 286 50.27 -9.77 -18.79
CA ASP A 286 51.49 -8.95 -18.71
C ASP A 286 51.17 -7.49 -18.34
N LYS A 287 50.13 -6.90 -18.96
CA LYS A 287 49.69 -5.52 -18.68
C LYS A 287 49.24 -5.34 -17.24
N LEU A 288 48.39 -6.23 -16.73
CA LEU A 288 47.94 -6.22 -15.34
C LEU A 288 49.08 -6.53 -14.38
N GLY A 289 50.00 -7.44 -14.73
CA GLY A 289 51.21 -7.69 -13.95
C GLY A 289 52.07 -6.44 -13.80
N LYS A 290 52.27 -5.67 -14.88
CA LYS A 290 52.97 -4.36 -14.84
C LYS A 290 52.22 -3.35 -13.96
N PHE A 291 50.89 -3.28 -14.09
CA PHE A 291 50.03 -2.39 -13.30
C PHE A 291 50.10 -2.71 -11.81
N TYR A 292 49.92 -3.98 -11.41
CA TYR A 292 49.90 -4.39 -10.01
C TYR A 292 51.29 -4.41 -9.35
N ARG A 293 52.39 -4.48 -10.14
CA ARG A 293 53.76 -4.29 -9.64
C ARG A 293 54.05 -2.87 -9.15
N GLN A 294 53.27 -1.88 -9.57
CA GLN A 294 53.39 -0.50 -9.09
C GLN A 294 52.97 -0.46 -7.61
N LYS A 295 53.95 -0.14 -6.74
CA LYS A 295 53.82 -0.23 -5.27
C LYS A 295 52.84 0.80 -4.69
N ASP A 296 52.81 2.00 -5.26
CA ASP A 296 51.86 3.02 -4.85
C ASP A 296 50.50 2.75 -5.51
N THR A 297 49.55 2.25 -4.72
CA THR A 297 48.21 1.90 -5.18
C THR A 297 47.44 3.11 -5.73
N THR A 298 47.73 4.31 -5.24
CA THR A 298 47.03 5.54 -5.63
C THR A 298 47.55 6.14 -6.94
N LYS A 299 48.72 5.66 -7.39
CA LYS A 299 49.41 6.16 -8.59
C LYS A 299 49.54 5.09 -9.67
N ARG A 300 48.84 3.96 -9.54
CA ARG A 300 48.87 2.93 -10.57
C ARG A 300 48.34 3.49 -11.89
N CYS A 301 48.90 3.07 -13.01
CA CYS A 301 48.35 3.39 -14.33
C CYS A 301 48.80 2.35 -15.38
N PHE A 302 48.05 2.21 -16.47
CA PHE A 302 48.41 1.27 -17.55
C PHE A 302 49.47 1.81 -18.51
N LEU A 303 49.54 3.13 -18.68
CA LEU A 303 50.35 3.78 -19.73
C LEU A 303 51.79 4.08 -19.33
N ALA A 304 52.11 4.10 -18.04
CA ALA A 304 53.43 4.45 -17.50
C ALA A 304 53.74 3.68 -16.21
N ASN A 305 54.90 3.93 -15.60
CA ASN A 305 55.33 3.30 -14.36
C ASN A 305 54.67 3.95 -13.12
N SER A 306 54.17 5.17 -13.26
CA SER A 306 53.41 5.91 -12.26
C SER A 306 52.49 6.91 -12.97
N LEU A 307 51.33 7.21 -12.38
CA LEU A 307 50.44 8.26 -12.84
C LEU A 307 51.13 9.64 -12.87
N ASP A 308 52.11 9.87 -11.97
CA ASP A 308 52.93 11.09 -11.94
C ASP A 308 53.69 11.32 -13.25
N ASP A 309 54.14 10.23 -13.90
CA ASP A 309 54.89 10.28 -15.16
C ASP A 309 54.01 10.80 -16.31
N ILE A 310 52.68 10.74 -16.14
CA ILE A 310 51.71 11.11 -17.15
C ILE A 310 51.08 12.49 -16.88
N ILE A 311 50.74 12.79 -15.62
CA ILE A 311 50.13 14.09 -15.23
C ILE A 311 51.01 15.28 -15.68
N HIS A 312 52.33 15.11 -15.67
CA HIS A 312 53.27 16.16 -16.08
C HIS A 312 53.67 16.13 -17.56
N ASN A 313 53.19 15.15 -18.33
CA ASN A 313 53.65 14.90 -19.69
C ASN A 313 52.59 15.29 -20.75
N LYS A 314 52.80 16.44 -21.41
CA LYS A 314 51.91 16.98 -22.47
C LYS A 314 51.64 16.04 -23.64
N LYS A 315 52.41 14.96 -23.81
CA LYS A 315 52.19 13.95 -24.86
C LYS A 315 50.89 13.17 -24.66
N TYR A 316 50.46 13.01 -23.42
CA TYR A 316 49.22 12.34 -23.07
C TYR A 316 48.18 13.43 -22.86
N ASN A 317 47.27 13.61 -23.82
CA ASN A 317 46.06 14.42 -23.67
C ASN A 317 45.12 13.74 -22.65
N ILE A 318 45.55 13.57 -21.41
CA ILE A 318 44.66 13.15 -20.34
C ILE A 318 43.77 14.36 -20.06
N PRO A 319 42.43 14.27 -20.21
CA PRO A 319 41.56 15.23 -19.57
C PRO A 319 41.95 15.25 -18.09
N SER A 320 42.37 16.41 -17.59
CA SER A 320 42.75 16.59 -16.18
C SER A 320 41.85 15.75 -15.26
N PRO A 321 42.37 15.05 -14.23
CA PRO A 321 41.53 14.28 -13.31
C PRO A 321 40.52 15.16 -12.54
N TYR A 322 40.51 16.46 -12.80
CA TYR A 322 39.59 17.42 -12.25
C TYR A 322 38.30 17.51 -13.07
N ILE A 323 37.22 17.16 -12.37
CA ILE A 323 35.86 17.61 -12.62
C ILE A 323 35.22 16.85 -13.79
N SER A 324 34.94 15.56 -13.54
CA SER A 324 33.62 15.07 -13.92
C SER A 324 32.66 16.13 -13.38
N ASN A 325 31.92 16.82 -14.25
CA ASN A 325 31.24 18.05 -13.88
C ASN A 325 30.37 17.76 -12.65
N THR A 326 30.85 18.16 -11.46
CA THR A 326 30.22 17.75 -10.21
C THR A 326 28.80 18.27 -10.23
N LEU A 327 28.59 19.39 -10.90
CA LEU A 327 27.28 19.93 -11.27
C LEU A 327 26.43 18.94 -12.07
N THR A 328 26.93 18.31 -13.14
CA THR A 328 26.18 17.28 -13.90
C THR A 328 25.79 16.11 -13.01
N HIS A 329 26.69 15.62 -12.15
CA HIS A 329 26.37 14.53 -11.21
C HIS A 329 25.36 14.96 -10.15
N TYR A 330 25.47 16.19 -9.62
CA TYR A 330 24.46 16.77 -8.73
C TYR A 330 23.12 16.98 -9.43
N ILE A 331 23.11 17.41 -10.69
CA ILE A 331 21.90 17.55 -11.51
C ILE A 331 21.25 16.18 -11.69
N ILE A 332 22.01 15.14 -12.06
CA ILE A 332 21.50 13.77 -12.17
C ILE A 332 20.91 13.29 -10.83
N LEU A 333 21.61 13.52 -9.71
CA LEU A 333 21.13 13.18 -8.38
C LEU A 333 19.85 13.94 -8.03
N ILE A 334 19.80 15.26 -8.29
CA ILE A 334 18.63 16.11 -8.05
C ILE A 334 17.46 15.67 -8.92
N PHE A 335 17.64 15.47 -10.23
CA PHE A 335 16.59 14.98 -11.12
C PHE A 335 16.12 13.58 -10.73
N SER A 336 17.02 12.72 -10.27
CA SER A 336 16.65 11.41 -9.71
C SER A 336 15.80 11.61 -8.46
N ILE A 337 16.23 12.41 -7.48
CA ILE A 337 15.44 12.72 -6.27
C ILE A 337 14.08 13.34 -6.64
N PHE A 338 14.02 14.28 -7.58
CA PHE A 338 12.77 14.89 -8.02
C PHE A 338 11.84 13.88 -8.69
N SER A 339 12.36 13.04 -9.58
CA SER A 339 11.62 11.93 -10.17
C SER A 339 11.03 11.05 -9.05
N TRP A 340 11.84 10.67 -8.06
CA TRP A 340 11.41 9.89 -6.90
C TRP A 340 10.38 10.58 -6.00
N THR A 341 10.54 11.88 -5.74
CA THR A 341 9.63 12.66 -4.88
C THR A 341 8.30 12.88 -5.60
N PHE A 342 8.35 13.16 -6.89
CA PHE A 342 7.18 13.21 -7.77
C PHE A 342 6.39 11.89 -7.68
N PHE A 343 7.05 10.74 -7.74
CA PHE A 343 6.35 9.44 -7.69
C PHE A 343 5.82 9.05 -6.29
N ILE A 344 6.52 9.35 -5.20
CA ILE A 344 5.99 9.11 -3.84
C ILE A 344 4.75 9.98 -3.58
N VAL A 345 4.76 11.22 -4.06
CA VAL A 345 3.62 12.14 -3.91
C VAL A 345 2.43 11.64 -4.74
N PHE A 346 2.62 11.20 -5.97
CA PHE A 346 1.51 10.78 -6.84
C PHE A 346 0.94 9.39 -6.55
N TRP A 347 1.71 8.46 -5.96
CA TRP A 347 1.17 7.13 -5.60
C TRP A 347 0.15 7.18 -4.46
N ASN A 348 0.25 8.17 -3.57
CA ASN A 348 -0.64 8.28 -2.41
C ASN A 348 -1.99 8.98 -2.69
N ILE A 349 -2.28 9.39 -3.93
CA ILE A 349 -3.36 10.36 -4.15
C ILE A 349 -4.70 9.76 -4.61
N MET A 350 -4.77 8.54 -5.11
CA MET A 350 -6.07 7.98 -5.55
C MET A 350 -6.62 6.96 -4.55
N GLY A 351 -7.74 7.31 -3.90
CA GLY A 351 -8.52 6.41 -3.05
C GLY A 351 -9.08 7.01 -1.77
N GLU A 352 -9.46 6.11 -0.86
CA GLU A 352 -9.95 6.44 0.48
C GLU A 352 -8.90 7.28 1.24
N PRO A 353 -9.31 8.29 2.04
CA PRO A 353 -8.33 9.10 2.77
C PRO A 353 -7.56 8.29 3.82
N GLU A 354 -6.38 8.78 4.18
CA GLU A 354 -5.51 8.10 5.14
C GLU A 354 -6.17 7.93 6.52
N THR A 355 -5.91 6.78 7.14
CA THR A 355 -6.23 6.56 8.55
C THR A 355 -5.19 7.27 9.42
N ILE A 356 -5.64 8.22 10.22
CA ILE A 356 -4.75 9.02 11.06
C ILE A 356 -4.16 8.13 12.15
N THR A 357 -2.83 8.14 12.30
CA THR A 357 -2.13 7.40 13.36
C THR A 357 -1.42 8.29 14.37
N LYS A 358 -1.28 9.58 14.08
CA LYS A 358 -0.59 10.56 14.94
C LYS A 358 -1.31 11.90 14.93
N SER A 359 -1.28 12.57 16.08
CA SER A 359 -1.80 13.93 16.24
C SER A 359 -0.96 14.74 17.23
N PRO A 360 -0.96 16.08 17.13
CA PRO A 360 -0.39 16.97 18.12
C PRO A 360 -0.98 16.77 19.53
N PHE A 361 -0.18 17.04 20.56
CA PHE A 361 -0.56 16.85 21.97
C PHE A 361 -1.84 17.59 22.39
N TYR A 362 -2.06 18.81 21.87
CA TYR A 362 -3.27 19.60 22.17
C TYR A 362 -4.56 18.88 21.78
N PHE A 363 -4.60 18.23 20.61
CA PHE A 363 -5.76 17.46 20.18
C PHE A 363 -6.07 16.31 21.14
N LYS A 364 -5.04 15.64 21.65
CA LYS A 364 -5.19 14.56 22.64
C LYS A 364 -5.83 15.05 23.93
N LEU A 365 -5.46 16.24 24.42
CA LEU A 365 -6.10 16.84 25.60
C LEU A 365 -7.59 17.09 25.37
N CYS A 366 -7.96 17.67 24.21
CA CYS A 366 -9.37 17.83 23.84
C CYS A 366 -10.09 16.48 23.74
N GLY A 367 -9.44 15.48 23.13
CA GLY A 367 -9.93 14.12 23.01
C GLY A 367 -10.21 13.44 24.36
N ILE A 368 -9.27 13.53 25.30
CA ILE A 368 -9.43 13.05 26.69
C ILE A 368 -10.63 13.73 27.36
N PHE A 369 -10.74 15.06 27.24
CA PHE A 369 -11.85 15.81 27.82
C PHE A 369 -13.21 15.35 27.29
N ILE A 370 -13.33 15.17 25.96
CA ILE A 370 -14.54 14.67 25.31
C ILE A 370 -14.85 13.23 25.76
N ALA A 371 -13.85 12.34 25.78
CA ALA A 371 -14.03 10.97 26.23
C ALA A 371 -14.52 10.89 27.68
N CYS A 372 -13.99 11.74 28.57
CA CYS A 372 -14.48 11.86 29.94
C CYS A 372 -15.93 12.33 29.99
N LEU A 373 -16.31 13.34 29.21
CA LEU A 373 -17.71 13.78 29.14
C LEU A 373 -18.66 12.68 28.65
N LEU A 374 -18.26 11.89 27.64
CA LEU A 374 -19.07 10.77 27.14
C LEU A 374 -19.18 9.65 28.18
N LEU A 375 -18.08 9.30 28.85
CA LEU A 375 -18.06 8.30 29.89
C LEU A 375 -18.94 8.70 31.08
N PHE A 376 -18.77 9.92 31.61
CA PHE A 376 -19.54 10.36 32.78
C PHE A 376 -20.99 10.67 32.46
N SER A 377 -21.32 11.20 31.27
CA SER A 377 -22.72 11.42 30.88
C SER A 377 -23.49 10.13 30.71
N THR A 378 -22.91 9.08 30.10
CA THR A 378 -23.56 7.76 30.02
C THR A 378 -23.71 7.12 31.38
N LEU A 379 -22.65 7.16 32.20
CA LEU A 379 -22.65 6.58 33.53
C LEU A 379 -23.69 7.27 34.42
N PHE A 380 -23.67 8.59 34.50
CA PHE A 380 -24.63 9.33 35.31
C PHE A 380 -26.04 9.29 34.75
N GLY A 381 -26.23 9.34 33.42
CA GLY A 381 -27.54 9.16 32.80
C GLY A 381 -28.15 7.78 33.14
N SER A 382 -27.35 6.72 33.07
CA SER A 382 -27.83 5.37 33.41
C SER A 382 -28.24 5.25 34.90
N ILE A 383 -27.45 5.81 35.81
CA ILE A 383 -27.63 5.64 37.26
C ILE A 383 -28.63 6.63 37.84
N PHE A 384 -28.60 7.90 37.45
CA PHE A 384 -29.43 8.94 38.05
C PHE A 384 -30.70 9.25 37.25
N MET A 385 -30.81 8.79 36.00
CA MET A 385 -31.98 9.09 35.15
C MET A 385 -32.70 7.84 34.63
N LEU A 386 -32.02 6.73 34.34
CA LEU A 386 -32.69 5.48 33.92
C LEU A 386 -33.06 4.61 35.12
N TRP A 387 -32.09 4.24 35.95
CA TRP A 387 -32.29 3.33 37.08
C TRP A 387 -33.45 3.71 38.02
N PRO A 388 -33.64 4.98 38.43
CA PRO A 388 -34.73 5.34 39.36
C PRO A 388 -36.12 5.03 38.80
N PHE A 389 -36.25 4.85 37.49
CA PHE A 389 -37.52 4.59 36.80
C PHE A 389 -37.66 3.14 36.32
N THR A 390 -36.67 2.26 36.56
CA THR A 390 -36.76 0.85 36.11
C THR A 390 -37.89 0.07 36.77
N PHE A 391 -38.43 0.53 37.91
CA PHE A 391 -39.63 -0.05 38.51
C PHE A 391 -40.85 0.03 37.56
N LEU A 392 -40.88 0.98 36.63
CA LEU A 392 -41.92 1.10 35.61
C LEU A 392 -41.93 -0.09 34.64
N ILE A 393 -40.82 -0.84 34.51
CA ILE A 393 -40.81 -2.09 33.72
C ILE A 393 -41.90 -3.05 34.19
N ILE A 394 -42.15 -3.09 35.50
CA ILE A 394 -43.12 -4.00 36.12
C ILE A 394 -44.50 -3.33 36.20
N ILE A 395 -44.55 -2.07 36.63
CA ILE A 395 -45.83 -1.38 36.92
C ILE A 395 -46.50 -0.86 35.65
N TYR A 396 -45.73 -0.28 34.72
CA TYR A 396 -46.26 0.32 33.50
C TYR A 396 -45.26 0.16 32.33
N PRO A 397 -45.15 -1.04 31.75
CA PRO A 397 -44.10 -1.39 30.78
C PRO A 397 -44.03 -0.47 29.55
N SER A 398 -45.18 0.00 29.02
CA SER A 398 -45.21 0.90 27.87
C SER A 398 -44.74 2.31 28.21
N LEU A 399 -45.04 2.80 29.43
CA LEU A 399 -44.50 4.07 29.93
C LEU A 399 -42.98 3.99 30.12
N TRP A 400 -42.48 2.89 30.69
CA TRP A 400 -41.04 2.65 30.77
C TRP A 400 -40.37 2.72 29.40
N ARG A 401 -40.93 2.00 28.41
CA ARG A 401 -40.36 1.95 27.06
C ARG A 401 -40.26 3.34 26.45
N ARG A 402 -41.34 4.11 26.48
CA ARG A 402 -41.38 5.49 25.99
C ARG A 402 -40.37 6.39 26.72
N PHE A 403 -40.29 6.27 28.05
CA PHE A 403 -39.36 7.06 28.86
C PHE A 403 -37.90 6.75 28.50
N ALA A 404 -37.53 5.46 28.44
CA ALA A 404 -36.18 5.03 28.12
C ALA A 404 -35.79 5.41 26.68
N ASP A 405 -36.69 5.27 25.71
CA ASP A 405 -36.46 5.68 24.30
C ASP A 405 -36.20 7.18 24.18
N ILE A 406 -36.99 8.02 24.86
CA ILE A 406 -36.80 9.48 24.85
C ILE A 406 -35.48 9.85 25.51
N LEU A 407 -35.19 9.31 26.71
CA LEU A 407 -34.00 9.66 27.46
C LEU A 407 -32.71 9.23 26.74
N VAL A 408 -32.70 8.03 26.15
CA VAL A 408 -31.55 7.54 25.37
C VAL A 408 -31.42 8.32 24.07
N GLY A 409 -32.51 8.66 23.38
CA GLY A 409 -32.47 9.52 22.20
C GLY A 409 -31.96 10.94 22.49
N LEU A 410 -32.34 11.53 23.62
CA LEU A 410 -31.76 12.78 24.12
C LEU A 410 -30.27 12.62 24.44
N TRP A 411 -29.85 11.45 24.93
CA TRP A 411 -28.43 11.17 25.12
C TRP A 411 -27.71 10.98 23.78
N PHE A 412 -28.28 10.38 22.73
CA PHE A 412 -27.65 10.29 21.40
C PHE A 412 -27.38 11.66 20.76
N LEU A 413 -28.28 12.63 20.99
CA LEU A 413 -28.09 14.00 20.53
C LEU A 413 -26.88 14.69 21.21
N PHE A 414 -26.48 14.26 22.41
CA PHE A 414 -25.34 14.83 23.13
C PHE A 414 -24.00 14.62 22.41
N PRO A 415 -23.48 13.39 22.20
CA PRO A 415 -22.25 13.18 21.44
C PRO A 415 -22.38 13.68 20.00
N ALA A 416 -23.56 13.50 19.36
CA ALA A 416 -23.78 13.97 17.99
C ALA A 416 -23.51 15.48 17.88
N GLY A 417 -24.13 16.28 18.76
CA GLY A 417 -23.93 17.73 18.80
C GLY A 417 -22.58 18.15 19.35
N LEU A 418 -22.08 17.48 20.40
CA LEU A 418 -20.78 17.78 21.00
C LEU A 418 -19.66 17.64 19.96
N LEU A 419 -19.65 16.57 19.17
CA LEU A 419 -18.64 16.35 18.14
C LEU A 419 -18.78 17.34 16.97
N GLU A 420 -20.01 17.57 16.47
CA GLU A 420 -20.26 18.56 15.42
C GLU A 420 -19.78 19.96 15.85
N MET A 421 -20.12 20.39 17.07
CA MET A 421 -19.79 21.72 17.59
C MET A 421 -18.31 21.89 17.95
N CYS A 422 -17.70 20.92 18.64
CA CYS A 422 -16.32 21.05 19.13
C CYS A 422 -15.27 20.84 18.03
N TYR A 423 -15.56 19.99 17.03
CA TYR A 423 -14.61 19.69 15.95
C TYR A 423 -14.98 20.32 14.61
N GLY A 424 -16.16 20.94 14.50
CA GLY A 424 -16.62 21.57 13.26
C GLY A 424 -16.87 20.53 12.16
N ILE A 425 -17.40 19.36 12.54
CA ILE A 425 -17.71 18.28 11.59
C ILE A 425 -18.93 18.67 10.76
N LYS A 426 -18.80 18.60 9.44
CA LYS A 426 -19.88 18.80 8.49
C LYS A 426 -20.45 17.44 8.08
N PHE A 427 -21.76 17.34 8.15
CA PHE A 427 -22.51 16.16 7.73
C PHE A 427 -23.34 16.49 6.50
N THR A 428 -23.12 15.73 5.42
CA THR A 428 -23.91 15.79 4.19
C THR A 428 -24.78 14.55 4.12
N VAL A 429 -26.10 14.72 4.13
CA VAL A 429 -27.07 13.61 4.18
C VAL A 429 -27.97 13.72 2.97
N THR A 430 -28.00 12.68 2.14
CA THR A 430 -28.71 12.65 0.85
C THR A 430 -29.57 11.40 0.68
N GLY A 431 -30.53 11.46 -0.23
CA GLY A 431 -31.36 10.32 -0.62
C GLY A 431 -32.75 10.33 0.01
N ASP A 432 -33.24 9.17 0.44
CA ASP A 432 -34.60 8.99 0.96
C ASP A 432 -34.73 9.29 2.45
N LEU A 433 -35.89 9.83 2.86
CA LEU A 433 -36.21 10.06 4.27
C LEU A 433 -36.52 8.75 4.99
N ILE A 434 -35.82 8.49 6.09
CA ILE A 434 -36.15 7.39 7.01
C ILE A 434 -37.47 7.70 7.74
N SER A 435 -38.48 6.86 7.54
CA SER A 435 -39.78 7.00 8.17
C SER A 435 -39.76 6.56 9.63
N HIS A 436 -39.94 7.51 10.55
CA HIS A 436 -40.14 7.22 11.98
C HIS A 436 -41.51 6.58 12.30
N LYS A 437 -42.37 6.33 11.30
CA LYS A 437 -43.73 5.78 11.48
C LYS A 437 -43.84 4.30 11.09
N SER A 438 -42.78 3.74 10.51
CA SER A 438 -42.75 2.37 9.99
C SER A 438 -41.53 1.64 10.53
N PRO A 439 -41.68 0.42 11.09
CA PRO A 439 -40.54 -0.36 11.52
C PRO A 439 -39.70 -0.78 10.31
N ALA A 440 -38.38 -0.71 10.45
CA ALA A 440 -37.46 -0.97 9.36
C ALA A 440 -36.12 -1.52 9.86
N ILE A 441 -35.38 -2.16 8.96
CA ILE A 441 -33.95 -2.44 9.14
C ILE A 441 -33.16 -1.33 8.43
N ILE A 442 -32.09 -0.86 9.06
CA ILE A 442 -31.08 -0.01 8.43
C ILE A 442 -29.82 -0.85 8.24
N ILE A 443 -29.36 -0.99 7.00
CA ILE A 443 -28.10 -1.67 6.65
C ILE A 443 -27.05 -0.65 6.22
N MET A 444 -25.89 -0.64 6.87
CA MET A 444 -24.82 0.33 6.61
C MET A 444 -23.48 -0.36 6.35
N ASN A 445 -22.64 0.20 5.45
CA ASN A 445 -21.25 -0.23 5.36
C ASN A 445 -20.51 0.18 6.65
N HIS A 446 -19.52 -0.61 7.07
CA HIS A 446 -18.88 -0.42 8.38
C HIS A 446 -17.42 -0.01 8.23
N ARG A 447 -17.17 1.25 7.90
CA ARG A 447 -15.80 1.73 7.71
C ARG A 447 -15.03 1.89 9.02
N THR A 448 -15.68 2.36 10.08
CA THR A 448 -15.04 2.65 11.37
C THR A 448 -15.92 2.18 12.53
N ARG A 449 -15.33 1.97 13.71
CA ARG A 449 -16.12 1.68 14.92
C ARG A 449 -16.90 2.88 15.44
N LEU A 450 -16.82 4.04 14.79
CA LEU A 450 -17.57 5.25 15.10
C LEU A 450 -18.73 5.53 14.14
N ASP A 451 -18.97 4.69 13.12
CA ASP A 451 -19.97 4.99 12.09
C ASP A 451 -21.38 5.22 12.69
N TRP A 452 -21.77 4.42 13.68
CA TRP A 452 -23.06 4.59 14.41
C TRP A 452 -23.16 5.92 15.14
N LEU A 453 -22.05 6.40 15.71
CA LEU A 453 -21.97 7.66 16.44
C LEU A 453 -22.20 8.85 15.50
N PHE A 454 -21.61 8.77 14.30
CA PHE A 454 -21.78 9.78 13.26
C PHE A 454 -23.16 9.71 12.60
N PHE A 455 -23.74 8.51 12.49
CA PHE A 455 -25.06 8.31 11.90
C PHE A 455 -26.19 9.00 12.67
N TRP A 456 -26.02 9.22 13.98
CA TRP A 456 -26.97 10.02 14.77
C TRP A 456 -27.16 11.44 14.24
N ASN A 457 -26.12 12.07 13.69
CA ASN A 457 -26.27 13.37 13.03
C ASN A 457 -27.09 13.28 11.73
N ALA A 458 -27.01 12.14 11.02
CA ALA A 458 -27.85 11.91 9.85
C ALA A 458 -29.32 11.73 10.23
N LEU A 459 -29.60 10.90 11.25
CA LEU A 459 -30.95 10.70 11.77
C LEU A 459 -31.58 12.00 12.27
N TYR A 460 -30.83 12.81 13.03
CA TYR A 460 -31.33 14.08 13.57
C TYR A 460 -31.71 15.09 12.48
N ARG A 461 -30.93 15.15 11.39
CA ARG A 461 -31.21 16.02 10.23
C ARG A 461 -32.44 15.58 9.44
N MET A 462 -32.69 14.28 9.38
CA MET A 462 -33.88 13.72 8.76
C MET A 462 -35.13 13.95 9.62
N ASN A 463 -35.09 13.53 10.87
CA ASN A 463 -36.15 13.75 11.85
C ASN A 463 -35.65 13.45 13.28
N PRO A 464 -35.72 14.42 14.23
CA PRO A 464 -35.27 14.22 15.62
C PRO A 464 -35.86 13.00 16.33
N ILE A 465 -37.08 12.58 16.00
CA ILE A 465 -37.74 11.40 16.60
C ILE A 465 -36.96 10.12 16.28
N LEU A 466 -36.23 10.05 15.16
CA LEU A 466 -35.45 8.87 14.78
C LEU A 466 -34.40 8.48 15.82
N LEU A 467 -33.86 9.44 16.58
CA LEU A 467 -32.93 9.14 17.69
C LEU A 467 -33.60 8.35 18.83
N THR A 468 -34.93 8.41 18.94
CA THR A 468 -35.70 7.67 19.96
C THR A 468 -36.12 6.28 19.46
N THR A 469 -36.21 6.08 18.14
CA THR A 469 -36.64 4.81 17.55
C THR A 469 -35.48 3.92 17.10
N GLU A 470 -34.25 4.44 17.09
CA GLU A 470 -33.06 3.68 16.71
C GLU A 470 -32.73 2.55 17.70
N LYS A 471 -32.48 1.37 17.15
CA LYS A 471 -32.02 0.17 17.86
C LYS A 471 -30.81 -0.39 17.15
N ILE A 472 -29.75 -0.75 17.86
CA ILE A 472 -28.49 -1.18 17.24
C ILE A 472 -28.19 -2.64 17.60
N ILE A 473 -27.71 -3.39 16.62
CA ILE A 473 -27.19 -4.75 16.80
C ILE A 473 -25.67 -4.67 17.05
N LEU A 474 -25.23 -5.16 18.22
CA LEU A 474 -23.91 -4.88 18.77
C LEU A 474 -23.18 -6.13 19.24
N LYS A 475 -21.87 -6.01 19.47
CA LYS A 475 -21.04 -7.07 20.06
C LYS A 475 -21.40 -7.28 21.54
N PHE A 476 -21.52 -8.55 21.96
CA PHE A 476 -21.93 -8.94 23.32
C PHE A 476 -21.23 -8.18 24.45
N PHE A 477 -19.91 -8.05 24.40
CA PHE A 477 -19.14 -7.42 25.48
C PHE A 477 -19.43 -5.93 25.69
N LEU A 478 -20.02 -5.22 24.72
CA LEU A 478 -20.33 -3.79 24.85
C LEU A 478 -21.37 -3.52 25.94
N LYS A 479 -22.23 -4.50 26.23
CA LYS A 479 -23.22 -4.38 27.31
C LYS A 479 -22.61 -4.31 28.71
N LEU A 480 -21.36 -4.73 28.87
CA LEU A 480 -20.64 -4.78 30.15
C LEU A 480 -19.95 -3.46 30.48
N ILE A 481 -19.90 -2.50 29.55
CA ILE A 481 -19.28 -1.20 29.77
C ILE A 481 -20.13 -0.40 30.77
N PRO A 482 -19.59 0.04 31.91
CA PRO A 482 -20.33 0.85 32.86
C PRO A 482 -20.91 2.12 32.22
N GLY A 483 -22.18 2.40 32.50
CA GLY A 483 -22.89 3.52 31.88
C GLY A 483 -23.42 3.16 30.50
N ALA A 484 -22.55 3.21 29.49
CA ALA A 484 -22.96 2.99 28.10
C ALA A 484 -23.65 1.63 27.90
N GLY A 485 -23.09 0.55 28.45
CA GLY A 485 -23.67 -0.79 28.42
C GLY A 485 -25.04 -0.85 29.08
N TYR A 486 -25.20 -0.20 30.23
CA TYR A 486 -26.46 -0.15 30.96
C TYR A 486 -27.54 0.58 30.15
N SER A 487 -27.20 1.73 29.57
CA SER A 487 -28.09 2.49 28.70
C SER A 487 -28.48 1.71 27.45
N MET A 488 -27.52 1.00 26.81
CA MET A 488 -27.80 0.15 25.65
C MET A 488 -28.77 -1.00 26.01
N CYS A 489 -28.60 -1.63 27.18
CA CYS A 489 -29.55 -2.64 27.68
C CYS A 489 -30.93 -2.04 27.99
N CYS A 490 -31.00 -0.89 28.67
CA CYS A 490 -32.27 -0.19 28.90
C CYS A 490 -32.95 0.22 27.59
N ASN A 491 -32.18 0.52 26.55
CA ASN A 491 -32.68 0.83 25.21
C ASN A 491 -33.09 -0.43 24.40
N ALA A 492 -33.01 -1.62 24.99
CA ALA A 492 -33.33 -2.90 24.37
C ALA A 492 -32.49 -3.25 23.13
N PHE A 493 -31.22 -2.83 23.06
CA PHE A 493 -30.34 -3.22 21.95
C PHE A 493 -30.09 -4.72 21.90
N ILE A 494 -29.76 -5.23 20.71
CA ILE A 494 -29.49 -6.67 20.49
C ILE A 494 -27.99 -6.91 20.60
N PHE A 495 -27.59 -7.85 21.46
CA PHE A 495 -26.19 -8.15 21.74
C PHE A 495 -25.79 -9.55 21.24
N LEU A 496 -24.86 -9.61 20.29
CA LEU A 496 -24.44 -10.85 19.62
C LEU A 496 -23.10 -11.38 20.16
N ARG A 497 -23.05 -12.66 20.52
CA ARG A 497 -21.84 -13.41 20.90
C ARG A 497 -21.01 -13.84 19.70
N ARG A 498 -21.49 -13.59 18.47
CA ARG A 498 -20.88 -14.00 17.19
C ARG A 498 -20.94 -15.52 17.00
N THR A 499 -22.02 -16.15 17.46
CA THR A 499 -22.31 -17.57 17.20
C THR A 499 -23.81 -17.70 16.97
N PHE A 500 -24.21 -17.93 15.72
CA PHE A 500 -25.61 -17.90 15.30
C PHE A 500 -26.54 -18.73 16.20
N LEU A 501 -26.21 -20.00 16.46
CA LEU A 501 -27.01 -20.90 17.31
C LEU A 501 -27.22 -20.37 18.75
N LYS A 502 -26.28 -19.61 19.30
CA LYS A 502 -26.38 -19.03 20.64
C LYS A 502 -27.13 -17.70 20.65
N ASP A 503 -27.07 -16.98 19.54
CA ASP A 503 -27.63 -15.63 19.40
C ASP A 503 -29.10 -15.67 18.96
N GLN A 504 -29.54 -16.75 18.31
CA GLN A 504 -30.88 -16.92 17.76
C GLN A 504 -32.00 -16.65 18.77
N GLU A 505 -31.97 -17.30 19.93
CA GLU A 505 -32.98 -17.12 20.98
C GLU A 505 -33.01 -15.67 21.51
N SER A 506 -31.84 -15.06 21.67
CA SER A 506 -31.75 -13.67 22.14
C SER A 506 -32.31 -12.67 21.12
N ILE A 507 -32.07 -12.91 19.82
CA ILE A 507 -32.65 -12.12 18.73
C ILE A 507 -34.17 -12.25 18.76
N ASP A 508 -34.70 -13.47 18.83
CA ASP A 508 -36.15 -13.73 18.80
C ASP A 508 -36.90 -13.03 19.94
N ILE A 509 -36.37 -13.12 21.17
CA ILE A 509 -36.97 -12.48 22.34
C ILE A 509 -37.08 -10.96 22.14
N ILE A 510 -36.01 -10.33 21.66
CA ILE A 510 -35.96 -8.87 21.51
C ILE A 510 -36.77 -8.39 20.30
N LEU A 511 -36.75 -9.10 19.16
CA LEU A 511 -37.58 -8.76 18.00
C LEU A 511 -39.08 -8.91 18.32
N LYS A 512 -39.46 -9.97 19.06
CA LYS A 512 -40.83 -10.13 19.55
C LYS A 512 -41.22 -9.00 20.50
N TYR A 513 -40.32 -8.62 21.41
CA TYR A 513 -40.52 -7.47 22.30
C TYR A 513 -40.75 -6.17 21.53
N TYR A 514 -39.97 -5.91 20.47
CA TYR A 514 -40.17 -4.74 19.62
C TYR A 514 -41.58 -4.68 19.03
N ARG A 515 -42.03 -5.78 18.43
CA ARG A 515 -43.41 -5.91 17.95
C ARG A 515 -44.43 -5.66 19.05
N ASP A 516 -44.24 -6.27 20.22
CA ASP A 516 -45.17 -6.19 21.34
C ASP A 516 -45.25 -4.78 21.97
N THR A 517 -44.22 -3.96 21.80
CA THR A 517 -44.27 -2.55 22.21
C THR A 517 -45.04 -1.66 21.23
N GLN A 518 -45.34 -2.15 20.01
CA GLN A 518 -46.01 -1.43 18.92
C GLN A 518 -45.33 -0.11 18.46
N ASN A 519 -44.13 0.19 18.95
CA ASN A 519 -43.33 1.33 18.50
C ASN A 519 -42.68 1.00 17.15
N PRO A 520 -42.48 1.94 16.22
CA PRO A 520 -41.85 1.69 14.91
C PRO A 520 -40.31 1.83 14.96
N TYR A 521 -39.60 0.82 15.48
CA TYR A 521 -38.15 0.88 15.63
C TYR A 521 -37.37 0.76 14.32
N GLN A 522 -36.21 1.43 14.28
CA GLN A 522 -35.26 1.40 13.17
C GLN A 522 -34.03 0.59 13.60
N ILE A 523 -33.89 -0.63 13.08
CA ILE A 523 -32.87 -1.59 13.54
C ILE A 523 -31.61 -1.46 12.69
N LEU A 524 -30.58 -0.82 13.22
CA LEU A 524 -29.26 -0.69 12.60
C LEU A 524 -28.45 -1.98 12.70
N LEU A 525 -28.03 -2.48 11.54
CA LEU A 525 -27.16 -3.63 11.37
C LEU A 525 -25.98 -3.28 10.45
N PHE A 526 -24.82 -3.85 10.75
CA PHE A 526 -23.63 -3.83 9.90
C PHE A 526 -23.36 -5.24 9.35
N PRO A 527 -23.89 -5.59 8.17
CA PRO A 527 -23.71 -6.93 7.60
C PRO A 527 -22.26 -7.35 7.38
N GLU A 528 -21.31 -6.43 7.26
CA GLU A 528 -19.86 -6.74 7.23
C GLU A 528 -19.39 -7.53 8.48
N GLY A 529 -20.08 -7.34 9.61
CA GLY A 529 -19.83 -8.03 10.88
C GLY A 529 -18.60 -7.53 11.66
N THR A 530 -17.80 -6.66 11.07
CA THR A 530 -16.66 -5.95 11.67
C THR A 530 -16.42 -4.66 10.89
N ASP A 531 -15.71 -3.72 11.49
CA ASP A 531 -15.20 -2.53 10.81
C ASP A 531 -14.09 -2.88 9.81
N LYS A 532 -13.92 -2.05 8.77
CA LYS A 532 -12.85 -2.18 7.78
C LYS A 532 -11.50 -1.70 8.35
N ASP A 533 -10.85 -2.56 9.12
CA ASP A 533 -9.43 -2.46 9.48
C ASP A 533 -8.56 -3.40 8.62
N ASP A 534 -7.23 -3.33 8.76
CA ASP A 534 -6.30 -4.18 8.00
C ASP A 534 -6.61 -5.69 8.17
N LEU A 535 -7.03 -6.08 9.37
CA LEU A 535 -7.38 -7.47 9.69
C LEU A 535 -8.71 -7.88 9.03
N GLY A 536 -9.70 -7.00 9.03
CA GLY A 536 -11.00 -7.15 8.38
C GLY A 536 -10.85 -7.28 6.87
N VAL A 537 -10.03 -6.40 6.25
CA VAL A 537 -9.68 -6.45 4.82
C VAL A 537 -8.97 -7.76 4.50
N SER A 538 -7.96 -8.16 5.28
CA SER A 538 -7.24 -9.42 5.05
C SER A 538 -8.17 -10.64 5.10
N LYS A 539 -9.09 -10.70 6.08
CA LYS A 539 -10.07 -11.79 6.20
C LYS A 539 -11.10 -11.78 5.06
N SER A 540 -11.58 -10.60 4.67
CA SER A 540 -12.53 -10.47 3.57
C SER A 540 -11.90 -10.86 2.22
N ASN A 541 -10.64 -10.48 2.00
CA ASN A 541 -9.89 -10.89 0.81
C ASN A 541 -9.62 -12.40 0.78
N ALA A 542 -9.25 -13.02 1.90
CA ALA A 542 -9.10 -14.47 1.99
C ALA A 542 -10.44 -15.20 1.72
N TYR A 543 -11.55 -14.64 2.17
CA TYR A 543 -12.89 -15.14 1.82
C TYR A 543 -13.16 -15.01 0.31
N ALA A 544 -12.89 -13.84 -0.27
CA ALA A 544 -13.07 -13.62 -1.70
C ALA A 544 -12.23 -14.59 -2.55
N GLU A 545 -10.96 -14.80 -2.21
CA GLU A 545 -10.08 -15.77 -2.88
C GLU A 545 -10.61 -17.20 -2.78
N LYS A 546 -11.07 -17.61 -1.59
CA LYS A 546 -11.59 -18.97 -1.36
C LYS A 546 -12.83 -19.27 -2.22
N TYR A 547 -13.68 -18.28 -2.45
CA TYR A 547 -14.94 -18.43 -3.19
C TYR A 547 -14.90 -17.85 -4.62
N GLY A 548 -13.74 -17.41 -5.10
CA GLY A 548 -13.58 -16.84 -6.45
C GLY A 548 -14.34 -15.52 -6.66
N LEU A 549 -14.54 -14.74 -5.60
CA LEU A 549 -15.24 -13.44 -5.64
C LEU A 549 -14.28 -12.30 -5.93
N ARG A 550 -14.82 -11.17 -6.44
CA ARG A 550 -14.09 -9.90 -6.56
C ARG A 550 -13.60 -9.44 -5.18
N LYS A 551 -12.35 -9.00 -5.08
CA LYS A 551 -11.85 -8.27 -3.91
C LYS A 551 -12.40 -6.84 -3.93
N TYR A 552 -12.92 -6.39 -2.81
CA TYR A 552 -13.44 -5.04 -2.64
C TYR A 552 -12.38 -4.16 -1.96
N ASP A 553 -12.28 -2.92 -2.44
CA ASP A 553 -11.31 -1.93 -1.96
C ASP A 553 -11.90 -1.04 -0.87
N TYR A 554 -13.23 -0.81 -0.89
CA TYR A 554 -13.91 0.18 -0.03
C TYR A 554 -14.87 -0.44 1.00
N VAL A 555 -15.38 -1.65 0.76
CA VAL A 555 -16.24 -2.38 1.71
C VAL A 555 -15.70 -3.79 1.99
N LEU A 556 -16.14 -4.42 3.07
CA LEU A 556 -15.94 -5.85 3.29
C LEU A 556 -17.13 -6.65 2.74
N HIS A 557 -16.89 -7.87 2.24
CA HIS A 557 -17.96 -8.81 1.89
C HIS A 557 -18.94 -9.03 3.06
N PRO A 558 -20.26 -8.93 2.84
CA PRO A 558 -21.25 -9.04 3.91
C PRO A 558 -21.42 -10.49 4.39
N ARG A 559 -21.69 -10.65 5.68
CA ARG A 559 -22.12 -11.90 6.31
C ARG A 559 -23.65 -11.95 6.30
N THR A 560 -24.19 -12.76 5.40
CA THR A 560 -25.62 -12.81 5.07
C THR A 560 -26.50 -13.45 6.15
N THR A 561 -26.03 -14.52 6.80
CA THR A 561 -26.85 -15.38 7.70
C THR A 561 -27.63 -14.60 8.76
N GLY A 562 -26.98 -13.63 9.42
CA GLY A 562 -27.64 -12.83 10.46
C GLY A 562 -28.72 -11.91 9.89
N PHE A 563 -28.45 -11.27 8.75
CA PHE A 563 -29.41 -10.40 8.07
C PHE A 563 -30.63 -11.20 7.58
N VAL A 564 -30.41 -12.31 6.88
CA VAL A 564 -31.49 -13.21 6.38
C VAL A 564 -32.40 -13.62 7.54
N TYR A 565 -31.81 -14.08 8.64
CA TYR A 565 -32.57 -14.52 9.80
C TYR A 565 -33.44 -13.40 10.40
N ILE A 566 -32.86 -12.22 10.63
CA ILE A 566 -33.58 -11.08 11.21
C ILE A 566 -34.70 -10.62 10.28
N LEU A 567 -34.44 -10.51 8.98
CA LEU A 567 -35.43 -10.10 7.98
C LEU A 567 -36.63 -11.04 7.98
N LYS A 568 -36.38 -12.36 7.93
CA LYS A 568 -37.43 -13.38 7.97
C LYS A 568 -38.21 -13.36 9.27
N LYS A 569 -37.52 -13.24 10.40
CA LYS A 569 -38.19 -13.18 11.70
C LYS A 569 -39.09 -11.96 11.82
N LEU A 570 -38.65 -10.82 11.31
CA LEU A 570 -39.47 -9.61 11.28
C LEU A 570 -40.69 -9.73 10.35
N ARG A 571 -40.55 -10.43 9.21
CA ARG A 571 -41.68 -10.76 8.32
C ARG A 571 -42.70 -11.68 8.99
N GLU A 572 -42.23 -12.75 9.64
CA GLU A 572 -43.07 -13.66 10.44
C GLU A 572 -43.85 -12.90 11.52
N LEU A 573 -43.22 -11.89 12.15
CA LEU A 573 -43.83 -11.03 13.16
C LEU A 573 -44.70 -9.90 12.57
N HIS A 574 -44.79 -9.76 11.24
CA HIS A 574 -45.44 -8.66 10.53
C HIS A 574 -44.97 -7.26 10.98
N TYR A 575 -43.70 -7.15 11.39
CA TYR A 575 -43.10 -5.98 12.03
C TYR A 575 -41.98 -5.35 11.19
N ILE A 576 -42.14 -5.33 9.87
CA ILE A 576 -41.20 -4.65 8.97
C ILE A 576 -41.93 -4.16 7.72
N ASP A 577 -41.68 -2.90 7.35
CA ASP A 577 -42.19 -2.32 6.09
C ASP A 577 -41.06 -2.06 5.08
N TYR A 578 -39.88 -1.67 5.57
CA TYR A 578 -38.80 -1.16 4.73
C TYR A 578 -37.43 -1.68 5.17
N VAL A 579 -36.50 -1.71 4.22
CA VAL A 579 -35.07 -1.74 4.49
C VAL A 579 -34.47 -0.45 3.95
N TYR A 580 -33.72 0.27 4.78
CA TYR A 580 -32.96 1.45 4.37
C TYR A 580 -31.50 1.06 4.14
N ASP A 581 -31.03 1.24 2.92
CA ASP A 581 -29.64 1.02 2.57
C ASP A 581 -28.84 2.32 2.71
N VAL A 582 -27.88 2.33 3.64
CA VAL A 582 -27.08 3.50 3.97
C VAL A 582 -25.64 3.30 3.51
N THR A 583 -25.11 4.24 2.74
CA THR A 583 -23.68 4.34 2.44
C THR A 583 -23.07 5.50 3.20
N VAL A 584 -22.05 5.23 4.02
CA VAL A 584 -21.22 6.25 4.67
C VAL A 584 -19.87 6.38 3.98
N GLY A 585 -19.46 7.61 3.71
CA GLY A 585 -18.17 7.96 3.12
C GLY A 585 -17.51 9.12 3.89
N TYR A 586 -16.20 9.05 4.08
CA TYR A 586 -15.43 10.05 4.82
C TYR A 586 -14.57 10.83 3.83
N ALA A 587 -14.85 12.11 3.59
CA ALA A 587 -14.19 12.84 2.51
C ALA A 587 -12.73 13.19 2.85
N ASP A 588 -12.43 13.54 4.11
CA ASP A 588 -11.13 14.12 4.47
C ASP A 588 -10.19 13.15 5.19
N LYS A 589 -10.64 12.41 6.21
CA LYS A 589 -9.78 11.57 7.05
C LYS A 589 -10.53 10.38 7.64
N ILE A 590 -9.80 9.33 8.01
CA ILE A 590 -10.34 8.19 8.77
C ILE A 590 -9.77 8.17 10.19
N VAL A 591 -10.65 7.88 11.16
CA VAL A 591 -10.31 7.47 12.54
C VAL A 591 -10.94 6.11 12.78
N GLN A 592 -10.19 5.15 13.35
CA GLN A 592 -10.59 3.74 13.30
C GLN A 592 -11.61 3.39 14.39
N GLY A 593 -11.44 3.89 15.62
CA GLY A 593 -12.34 3.53 16.72
C GLY A 593 -12.34 4.46 17.91
N GLU A 594 -13.08 4.04 18.94
CA GLU A 594 -13.36 4.84 20.13
C GLU A 594 -12.09 5.21 20.92
N ASP A 595 -11.02 4.40 20.82
CA ASP A 595 -9.73 4.68 21.45
C ASP A 595 -8.96 5.81 20.75
N ASP A 596 -9.21 6.07 19.47
CA ASP A 596 -8.62 7.20 18.75
C ASP A 596 -9.13 8.55 19.27
N ILE A 597 -10.32 8.58 19.87
CA ILE A 597 -10.84 9.78 20.57
C ILE A 597 -9.84 10.22 21.64
N VAL A 598 -9.27 9.28 22.40
CA VAL A 598 -8.30 9.57 23.48
C VAL A 598 -6.88 9.68 22.95
N LYS A 599 -6.47 8.75 22.06
CA LYS A 599 -5.10 8.65 21.56
C LYS A 599 -4.73 9.78 20.61
N LEU A 600 -5.70 10.21 19.80
CA LEU A 600 -5.49 11.17 18.72
C LEU A 600 -6.29 12.46 18.95
N GLY A 601 -7.52 12.38 19.43
CA GLY A 601 -8.38 13.56 19.64
C GLY A 601 -8.62 14.37 18.37
N VAL A 602 -8.69 13.67 17.24
CA VAL A 602 -9.02 14.20 15.92
C VAL A 602 -10.21 13.42 15.38
N PHE A 603 -10.99 14.06 14.52
CA PHE A 603 -12.18 13.50 13.89
C PHE A 603 -12.21 13.93 12.41
N PRO A 604 -12.86 13.15 11.54
CA PRO A 604 -13.19 13.59 10.19
C PRO A 604 -13.99 14.88 10.23
N LYS A 605 -13.72 15.80 9.30
CA LYS A 605 -14.44 17.07 9.18
C LYS A 605 -15.57 17.03 8.16
N ASN A 606 -15.56 16.10 7.22
CA ASN A 606 -16.57 16.00 6.16
C ASN A 606 -17.05 14.55 6.03
N ILE A 607 -18.24 14.27 6.54
CA ILE A 607 -18.84 12.92 6.55
C ILE A 607 -20.11 12.94 5.71
N HIS A 608 -20.21 11.99 4.78
CA HIS A 608 -21.31 11.89 3.84
C HIS A 608 -22.11 10.62 4.11
N PHE A 609 -23.44 10.76 4.14
CA PHE A 609 -24.40 9.68 4.20
C PHE A 609 -25.32 9.75 2.99
N HIS A 610 -25.54 8.61 2.34
CA HIS A 610 -26.53 8.45 1.29
C HIS A 610 -27.48 7.32 1.67
N VAL A 611 -28.79 7.56 1.58
CA VAL A 611 -29.82 6.63 2.04
C VAL A 611 -30.75 6.26 0.88
N GLU A 612 -30.94 4.97 0.64
CA GLU A 612 -31.93 4.43 -0.30
C GLU A 612 -33.02 3.69 0.47
N LYS A 613 -34.28 3.99 0.18
CA LYS A 613 -35.43 3.31 0.77
C LYS A 613 -35.88 2.15 -0.12
N ILE A 614 -36.06 0.97 0.49
CA ILE A 614 -36.42 -0.25 -0.23
C ILE A 614 -37.67 -0.84 0.42
N SER A 615 -38.71 -1.12 -0.37
CA SER A 615 -39.91 -1.79 0.13
C SER A 615 -39.58 -3.23 0.52
N ILE A 616 -40.18 -3.72 1.61
CA ILE A 616 -40.06 -5.14 1.96
C ILE A 616 -40.65 -6.06 0.88
N GLU A 617 -41.58 -5.53 0.09
CA GLU A 617 -42.21 -6.20 -1.06
C GLU A 617 -41.24 -6.36 -2.25
N ASP A 618 -40.19 -5.53 -2.33
CA ASP A 618 -39.18 -5.58 -3.40
C ASP A 618 -38.06 -6.58 -3.11
N ILE A 619 -38.07 -7.20 -1.92
CA ILE A 619 -37.09 -8.20 -1.51
C ILE A 619 -37.81 -9.55 -1.52
N ASN A 620 -37.24 -10.57 -2.18
CA ASN A 620 -37.87 -11.89 -2.22
C ASN A 620 -37.86 -12.60 -0.85
N GLU A 621 -38.60 -13.70 -0.73
CA GLU A 621 -38.76 -14.45 0.53
C GLU A 621 -37.74 -15.58 0.74
N ASP A 622 -37.16 -16.10 -0.35
CA ASP A 622 -36.21 -17.20 -0.30
C ASP A 622 -34.85 -16.77 0.29
N ASP A 623 -34.22 -17.67 1.06
CA ASP A 623 -32.97 -17.38 1.76
C ASP A 623 -31.86 -17.03 0.77
N GLU A 624 -31.71 -17.81 -0.31
CA GLU A 624 -30.65 -17.62 -1.30
C GLU A 624 -30.84 -16.31 -2.07
N GLU A 625 -32.09 -15.95 -2.37
CA GLU A 625 -32.43 -14.70 -3.06
C GLU A 625 -32.19 -13.47 -2.18
N ILE A 626 -32.50 -13.56 -0.87
CA ILE A 626 -32.17 -12.49 0.10
C ILE A 626 -30.65 -12.35 0.23
N GLU A 627 -29.90 -13.46 0.26
CA GLU A 627 -28.44 -13.42 0.28
C GLU A 627 -27.86 -12.73 -0.96
N LEU A 628 -28.37 -13.09 -2.14
CA LEU A 628 -27.93 -12.53 -3.41
C LEU A 628 -28.26 -11.03 -3.50
N TRP A 629 -29.45 -10.64 -3.07
CA TRP A 629 -29.85 -9.23 -2.97
C TRP A 629 -28.89 -8.43 -2.08
N LEU A 630 -28.53 -8.97 -0.91
CA LEU A 630 -27.61 -8.30 0.00
C LEU A 630 -26.21 -8.18 -0.60
N LYS A 631 -25.70 -9.24 -1.23
CA LYS A 631 -24.40 -9.23 -1.92
C LYS A 631 -24.37 -8.18 -3.04
N LYS A 632 -25.45 -8.07 -3.82
CA LYS A 632 -25.59 -7.04 -4.87
C LYS A 632 -25.56 -5.63 -4.28
N LYS A 633 -26.27 -5.39 -3.17
CA LYS A 633 -26.20 -4.09 -2.48
C LYS A 633 -24.79 -3.71 -2.02
N TRP A 634 -23.99 -4.69 -1.58
CA TRP A 634 -22.57 -4.43 -1.26
C TRP A 634 -21.71 -4.13 -2.49
N GLU A 635 -21.97 -4.76 -3.63
CA GLU A 635 -21.33 -4.41 -4.90
C GLU A 635 -21.69 -2.97 -5.34
N ASP A 636 -22.95 -2.57 -5.18
CA ASP A 636 -23.39 -1.20 -5.47
C ASP A 636 -22.67 -0.19 -4.55
N LYS A 637 -22.51 -0.49 -3.26
CA LYS A 637 -21.74 0.34 -2.31
C LYS A 637 -20.28 0.45 -2.67
N GLU A 638 -19.65 -0.65 -3.09
CA GLU A 638 -18.26 -0.65 -3.56
C GLU A 638 -18.08 0.32 -4.73
N ASN A 639 -18.96 0.26 -5.73
CA ASN A 639 -18.88 1.14 -6.90
C ASN A 639 -19.19 2.60 -6.52
N LYS A 640 -20.20 2.85 -5.68
CA LYS A 640 -20.56 4.18 -5.18
C LYS A 640 -19.44 4.83 -4.37
N LEU A 641 -18.74 4.07 -3.53
CA LEU A 641 -17.57 4.55 -2.79
C LEU A 641 -16.37 4.77 -3.71
N LYS A 642 -16.18 3.91 -4.71
CA LYS A 642 -15.15 4.11 -5.74
C LYS A 642 -15.33 5.44 -6.47
N ASP A 643 -16.55 5.76 -6.87
CA ASP A 643 -16.86 7.03 -7.52
C ASP A 643 -16.71 8.20 -6.55
N PHE A 644 -17.17 8.06 -5.31
CA PHE A 644 -16.99 9.07 -4.25
C PHE A 644 -15.52 9.41 -3.99
N TYR A 645 -14.64 8.41 -3.96
CA TYR A 645 -13.20 8.57 -3.74
C TYR A 645 -12.40 8.82 -5.02
N SER A 646 -13.04 8.85 -6.19
CA SER A 646 -12.37 9.12 -7.48
C SER A 646 -11.91 10.57 -7.63
N SER A 647 -12.50 11.49 -6.87
CA SER A 647 -12.14 12.90 -6.87
C SER A 647 -11.07 13.21 -5.81
N ASP A 648 -10.04 13.94 -6.24
CA ASP A 648 -8.93 14.42 -5.40
C ASP A 648 -9.34 15.61 -4.53
N ASP A 649 -10.29 16.43 -5.00
CA ASP A 649 -10.78 17.56 -4.22
C ASP A 649 -11.74 17.07 -3.14
N ILE A 650 -11.30 17.15 -1.88
CA ILE A 650 -12.05 16.80 -0.69
C ILE A 650 -13.41 17.50 -0.67
N GLU A 651 -13.49 18.75 -1.14
CA GLU A 651 -14.74 19.52 -1.14
C GLU A 651 -15.72 19.05 -2.23
N SER A 652 -15.22 18.41 -3.28
CA SER A 652 -16.02 17.87 -4.37
C SER A 652 -16.54 16.44 -4.14
N ARG A 653 -16.03 15.72 -3.13
CA ARG A 653 -16.46 14.34 -2.82
C ARG A 653 -17.93 14.34 -2.40
N LYS A 654 -18.79 13.73 -3.22
CA LYS A 654 -20.24 13.59 -2.96
C LYS A 654 -20.79 12.33 -3.61
N PHE A 655 -21.84 11.75 -3.02
CA PHE A 655 -22.48 10.55 -3.55
C PHE A 655 -23.45 10.84 -4.70
N CYS A 656 -24.04 12.03 -4.71
CA CYS A 656 -24.97 12.47 -5.75
C CYS A 656 -24.49 13.82 -6.27
N ASN A 657 -24.64 14.05 -7.57
CA ASN A 657 -24.56 15.40 -8.11
C ASN A 657 -25.77 16.20 -7.63
N ASP A 658 -25.64 17.53 -7.62
CA ASP A 658 -26.71 18.45 -7.20
C ASP A 658 -27.83 18.51 -8.27
N ASP A 659 -28.38 17.36 -8.61
CA ASP A 659 -29.53 17.20 -9.48
C ASP A 659 -30.80 17.47 -8.65
N GLU A 660 -31.78 18.19 -9.22
CA GLU A 660 -33.00 18.64 -8.53
C GLU A 660 -33.84 17.51 -7.88
N THR A 661 -33.54 16.25 -8.18
CA THR A 661 -34.27 15.07 -7.71
C THR A 661 -33.77 14.51 -6.38
N THR A 662 -32.55 14.82 -5.96
CA THR A 662 -31.98 14.24 -4.73
C THR A 662 -32.36 15.08 -3.52
N ASN A 663 -32.95 14.49 -2.49
CA ASN A 663 -33.21 15.23 -1.25
C ASN A 663 -31.90 15.43 -0.47
N HIS A 664 -31.70 16.65 0.02
CA HIS A 664 -30.61 16.99 0.94
C HIS A 664 -31.18 17.35 2.32
N PHE A 665 -30.74 16.63 3.35
CA PHE A 665 -31.19 16.87 4.72
C PHE A 665 -30.18 17.75 5.47
N VAL A 666 -30.55 19.01 5.66
CA VAL A 666 -29.71 20.02 6.33
C VAL A 666 -30.17 20.27 7.76
N LEU A 667 -29.22 20.60 8.64
CA LEU A 667 -29.54 20.98 10.02
C LEU A 667 -30.20 22.36 10.05
N THR A 668 -31.49 22.40 10.37
CA THR A 668 -32.24 23.65 10.49
C THR A 668 -31.72 24.49 11.67
N SER A 669 -31.91 25.81 11.61
CA SER A 669 -31.53 26.71 12.71
C SER A 669 -32.24 26.37 14.03
N GLN A 670 -33.47 25.84 13.96
CA GLN A 670 -34.19 25.36 15.14
C GLN A 670 -33.52 24.10 15.71
N ALA A 671 -33.31 23.08 14.89
CA ALA A 671 -32.65 21.84 15.32
C ALA A 671 -31.25 22.11 15.88
N LYS A 672 -30.51 23.04 15.29
CA LYS A 672 -29.21 23.48 15.83
C LYS A 672 -29.33 24.08 17.24
N ARG A 673 -30.35 24.92 17.51
CA ARG A 673 -30.58 25.47 18.85
C ARG A 673 -30.94 24.38 19.86
N GLU A 674 -31.81 23.45 19.48
CA GLU A 674 -32.21 22.31 20.32
C GLU A 674 -31.01 21.40 20.65
N MET A 675 -30.17 21.10 19.66
CA MET A 675 -28.90 20.38 19.84
C MET A 675 -27.99 21.10 20.85
N ILE A 676 -27.79 22.41 20.72
CA ILE A 676 -26.97 23.20 21.66
C ILE A 676 -27.56 23.13 23.08
N LEU A 677 -28.88 23.27 23.24
CA LEU A 677 -29.54 23.18 24.54
C LEU A 677 -29.36 21.81 25.18
N VAL A 678 -29.46 20.73 24.41
CA VAL A 678 -29.23 19.36 24.90
C VAL A 678 -27.77 19.14 25.28
N VAL A 679 -26.82 19.68 24.52
CA VAL A 679 -25.39 19.62 24.86
C VAL A 679 -25.10 20.35 26.18
N LEU A 680 -25.64 21.55 26.35
CA LEU A 680 -25.50 22.31 27.60
C LEU A 680 -26.18 21.62 28.78
N PHE A 681 -27.35 21.03 28.56
CA PHE A 681 -28.06 20.24 29.57
C PHE A 681 -27.20 19.09 30.08
N TRP A 682 -26.64 18.26 29.20
CA TRP A 682 -25.84 17.12 29.62
C TRP A 682 -24.54 17.52 30.33
N ILE A 683 -23.87 18.59 29.88
CA ILE A 683 -22.68 19.13 30.57
C ILE A 683 -23.07 19.61 31.98
N LEU A 684 -24.15 20.39 32.11
CA LEU A 684 -24.63 20.88 33.39
C LEU A 684 -24.99 19.73 34.34
N ILE A 685 -25.66 18.69 33.84
CA ILE A 685 -26.03 17.51 34.60
C ILE A 685 -24.79 16.78 35.12
N VAL A 686 -23.79 16.56 34.27
CA VAL A 686 -22.54 15.90 34.68
C VAL A 686 -21.84 16.70 35.77
N CYS A 687 -21.69 18.01 35.59
CA CYS A 687 -21.09 18.90 36.59
C CYS A 687 -21.89 18.91 37.91
N SER A 688 -23.23 18.96 37.83
CA SER A 688 -24.10 18.98 39.00
C SER A 688 -24.02 17.68 39.79
N ILE A 689 -24.01 16.53 39.12
CA ILE A 689 -23.90 15.22 39.77
C ILE A 689 -22.53 15.05 40.43
N PHE A 690 -21.45 15.49 39.80
CA PHE A 690 -20.14 15.51 40.44
C PHE A 690 -20.13 16.36 41.71
N TYR A 691 -20.65 17.58 41.64
CA TYR A 691 -20.76 18.46 42.81
C TYR A 691 -21.59 17.81 43.93
N LEU A 692 -22.72 17.18 43.59
CA LEU A 692 -23.57 16.49 44.55
C LEU A 692 -22.88 15.26 45.16
N MET A 693 -22.13 14.48 44.38
CA MET A 693 -21.36 13.33 44.90
C MET A 693 -20.25 13.76 45.85
N ILE A 694 -19.60 14.90 45.61
CA ILE A 694 -18.56 15.46 46.48
C ILE A 694 -19.18 16.01 47.78
N THR A 695 -20.35 16.65 47.69
CA THR A 695 -20.96 17.37 48.81
C THR A 695 -21.86 16.49 49.69
N TYR A 696 -22.51 15.46 49.12
CA TYR A 696 -23.52 14.65 49.78
C TYR A 696 -23.23 13.16 49.64
N PHE A 697 -22.68 12.56 50.69
CA PHE A 697 -22.39 11.12 50.75
C PHE A 697 -23.59 10.19 50.39
N PRO A 698 -24.86 10.50 50.73
CA PRO A 698 -26.01 9.70 50.27
C PRO A 698 -26.11 9.55 48.75
N ILE A 699 -25.65 10.52 47.96
CA ILE A 699 -25.63 10.46 46.49
C ILE A 699 -24.61 9.43 46.00
N VAL A 700 -23.48 9.27 46.71
CA VAL A 700 -22.48 8.22 46.43
C VAL A 700 -23.07 6.84 46.75
N ILE A 701 -23.80 6.70 47.85
CA ILE A 701 -24.50 5.44 48.18
C ILE A 701 -25.53 5.11 47.09
N PHE A 702 -26.34 6.09 46.68
CA PHE A 702 -27.30 5.92 45.58
C PHE A 702 -26.60 5.45 44.30
N PHE A 703 -25.48 6.09 43.94
CA PHE A 703 -24.68 5.70 42.80
C PHE A 703 -24.21 4.24 42.87
N CYS A 704 -23.66 3.82 44.01
CA CYS A 704 -23.22 2.44 44.23
C CYS A 704 -24.37 1.43 44.16
N LEU A 705 -25.56 1.77 44.68
CA LEU A 705 -26.75 0.93 44.60
C LEU A 705 -27.23 0.77 43.15
N GLY A 706 -27.16 1.81 42.33
CA GLY A 706 -27.49 1.73 40.91
C GLY A 706 -26.51 0.84 40.13
N LEU A 707 -25.22 0.94 40.42
CA LEU A 707 -24.21 0.03 39.87
C LEU A 707 -24.52 -1.42 40.25
N LEU A 708 -24.79 -1.65 41.54
CA LEU A 708 -25.13 -2.98 42.05
C LEU A 708 -26.38 -3.54 41.38
N PHE A 709 -27.40 -2.69 41.14
CA PHE A 709 -28.61 -3.08 40.42
C PHE A 709 -28.30 -3.58 39.00
N PHE A 710 -27.58 -2.80 38.19
CA PHE A 710 -27.25 -3.21 36.82
C PHE A 710 -26.35 -4.45 36.77
N ILE A 711 -25.37 -4.55 37.67
CA ILE A 711 -24.52 -5.74 37.82
C ILE A 711 -25.39 -6.96 38.19
N SER A 712 -26.34 -6.79 39.10
CA SER A 712 -27.27 -7.86 39.50
C SER A 712 -28.16 -8.28 38.33
N CYS A 713 -28.74 -7.34 37.57
CA CYS A 713 -29.49 -7.67 36.35
C CYS A 713 -28.64 -8.44 35.34
N GLN A 714 -27.37 -8.06 35.17
CA GLN A 714 -26.46 -8.74 34.26
C GLN A 714 -26.14 -10.18 34.69
N ILE A 715 -25.94 -10.41 36.00
CA ILE A 715 -25.62 -11.73 36.56
C ILE A 715 -26.86 -12.64 36.57
N PHE A 716 -28.00 -12.15 37.08
CA PHE A 716 -29.16 -12.98 37.38
C PHE A 716 -30.18 -13.08 36.24
N ALA A 717 -30.27 -12.06 35.38
CA ALA A 717 -31.22 -12.04 34.25
C ALA A 717 -30.52 -12.09 32.89
N GLY A 718 -29.19 -12.13 32.86
CA GLY A 718 -28.41 -12.01 31.63
C GLY A 718 -28.38 -10.59 31.06
N GLY A 719 -29.04 -9.61 31.69
CA GLY A 719 -29.21 -8.22 31.26
C GLY A 719 -30.63 -7.71 31.52
N ILE A 720 -30.79 -6.40 31.75
CA ILE A 720 -32.12 -5.80 31.99
C ILE A 720 -33.02 -5.90 30.75
N GLU A 721 -32.44 -6.02 29.55
CA GLU A 721 -33.18 -6.20 28.31
C GLU A 721 -33.95 -7.52 28.21
N PHE A 722 -33.61 -8.52 29.02
CA PHE A 722 -34.36 -9.77 29.12
C PHE A 722 -35.39 -9.75 30.26
N LEU A 723 -35.44 -8.69 31.08
CA LEU A 723 -36.51 -8.47 32.04
C LEU A 723 -37.71 -7.77 31.38
N MET A 724 -37.47 -6.80 30.51
CA MET A 724 -38.53 -6.02 29.86
C MET A 724 -39.57 -6.87 29.09
N PRO A 725 -39.19 -7.89 28.30
CA PRO A 725 -40.13 -8.72 27.56
C PRO A 725 -41.07 -9.54 28.44
N LYS A 726 -40.72 -9.77 29.72
CA LYS A 726 -41.55 -10.57 30.64
C LYS A 726 -42.80 -9.85 31.13
N PHE A 727 -42.84 -8.51 31.01
CA PHE A 727 -43.91 -7.68 31.56
C PHE A 727 -44.76 -7.00 30.48
N VAL A 728 -44.29 -6.96 29.22
CA VAL A 728 -45.11 -6.45 28.12
C VAL A 728 -46.16 -7.49 27.71
N LYS A 729 -47.38 -7.03 27.44
CA LYS A 729 -48.46 -7.87 26.91
C LYS A 729 -48.08 -8.36 25.51
N SER A 730 -47.95 -9.67 25.34
CA SER A 730 -47.73 -10.28 24.02
C SER A 730 -48.92 -10.01 23.11
N ILE A 731 -48.66 -9.59 21.89
CA ILE A 731 -49.67 -9.39 20.84
C ILE A 731 -49.67 -10.64 19.95
N GLU A 732 -50.84 -11.26 19.77
CA GLU A 732 -50.99 -12.41 18.86
C GLU A 732 -51.23 -11.95 17.42
N ASN A 733 -52.19 -11.03 17.20
CA ASN A 733 -52.55 -10.50 15.87
C ASN A 733 -52.09 -9.05 15.66
N TYR A 734 -50.80 -8.85 15.37
CA TYR A 734 -50.22 -7.51 15.22
C TYR A 734 -50.79 -6.71 14.05
N SER A 735 -51.18 -7.35 12.95
CA SER A 735 -51.72 -6.68 11.75
C SER A 735 -53.03 -5.92 12.00
N ASP A 736 -53.94 -6.51 12.79
CA ASP A 736 -55.24 -5.91 13.14
C ASP A 736 -55.09 -4.73 14.11
N GLU A 737 -54.23 -4.87 15.13
CA GLU A 737 -53.91 -3.79 16.09
C GLU A 737 -53.11 -2.65 15.43
N ARG A 738 -52.26 -2.95 14.44
CA ARG A 738 -51.48 -1.93 13.74
C ARG A 738 -52.34 -1.05 12.85
N LYS A 739 -53.35 -1.61 12.17
CA LYS A 739 -54.32 -0.82 11.37
C LYS A 739 -55.07 0.18 12.23
N THR A 740 -55.39 -0.17 13.47
CA THR A 740 -56.04 0.75 14.42
C THR A 740 -55.10 1.88 14.88
N LEU A 741 -53.81 1.60 15.08
CA LEU A 741 -52.80 2.60 15.47
C LEU A 741 -52.41 3.58 14.35
N LYS A 742 -52.31 3.13 13.09
CA LYS A 742 -52.01 4.01 11.94
C LYS A 742 -53.02 5.16 11.80
N ASN A 743 -54.25 4.98 12.29
CA ASN A 743 -55.32 5.99 12.24
C ASN A 743 -55.33 6.97 13.43
N MET A 744 -54.54 6.73 14.49
CA MET A 744 -54.42 7.69 15.59
C MET A 744 -53.37 8.76 15.25
N SER A 745 -53.78 10.03 15.20
CA SER A 745 -52.81 11.13 15.15
C SER A 745 -52.07 11.21 16.48
N LEU A 746 -50.80 10.82 16.52
CA LEU A 746 -49.87 11.16 17.60
C LEU A 746 -49.60 12.67 17.53
N LYS A 747 -50.57 13.47 17.99
CA LYS A 747 -50.28 14.72 18.71
C LYS A 747 -49.73 14.33 20.09
#